data_AF-A0A7S1P201-F1
#
_entry.id   AF-A0A7S1P201-F1
#
_cell.length_a   1.000
_cell.length_b   1.000
_cell.length_c   1.000
_cell.angle_alpha   90.00
_cell.angle_beta   90.00
_cell.angle_gamma   90.00
#
_symmetry.space_group_name_H-M   'P 1'
#
loop_
_entity.id
_entity.type
_entity.pdbx_description
1 polymer ?
#
loop_
_entity_poly.entity_id
_entity_poly.type
_entity_poly.pdbx_seq_one_letter_code
_entity_poly.pdbx_strand_id
1 'polypeptide(L)'
;MEEVLSEAGHFMHLNHPNIVRFLGICSDQRGLLIVTELCEGGSLASYLAKHKPLSPELRGKFAREICEGVQYLHRMGIIHRDLKPGNLLLGEGLVVKISDFGMTRNTQRTTKTSTRGGTHAYMGPEAYDEKLGDLTAASDIWSLGGILTEVHGGPPPFDGKPGVRIMTDVVVNKKIPEVPTTLSEHVQKAIKSCFAYNPADRPTAEQLLEKLRLPPGPVYVSPVPAPISPIGVSPIGPSPQSMGSTITGPPSTVKPPGVFRKEPQQKDIETMSTAAKAGDVETVKRMIELHGKDILDQRDSQSGTAFLQGAIAGHCELLKVMYDAYGPSILEQADSAGQRAIHYAAFHGHLPVVEQILEWSADLIDARSRMNDTPFQYAVLSGKIDVMRLLYNKTAEEKRKELLIQQNDEHNTALHKAAVMGRLEAVKLLLQWADLTVSLLYIKNVLDKTPMDLAQNMDVRNAMESQAQRDIGRIVAAITSDESEAGRLNKVKNWIDFHGKHILEVPDAEGYTLWHIAASLAAQNGKYAVLNVIYNDYGTPALLTQQDALGETALHIAAKEHGDPAAGVVRQLLGWGSLVLGPLQLLDARDINGKTPFMRAASTGAIEPMKVLYSWRGPDALTQFDFMGMNTALHWASFYDRLEAVKLLLRWGASDLVRVKNGTGKTPIDVAKTCRVRWELWTYNKWCRPCAQTTPEPHKIDWTIA
;
A
#
# COMPACT_ATOMS: atom_id res chain seq x y z
N MET A 1 -1.86 -9.79 -24.56
CA MET A 1 -1.35 -10.74 -25.57
C MET A 1 -0.09 -10.21 -26.23
N GLU A 2 -0.11 -8.98 -26.78
CA GLU A 2 1.10 -8.35 -27.37
C GLU A 2 2.25 -8.13 -26.37
N GLU A 3 1.97 -7.75 -25.12
CA GLU A 3 3.01 -7.54 -24.08
C GLU A 3 3.74 -8.84 -23.72
N VAL A 4 3.02 -9.93 -23.47
CA VAL A 4 3.62 -11.25 -23.13
C VAL A 4 4.42 -11.83 -24.30
N LEU A 5 3.95 -11.62 -25.54
CA LEU A 5 4.69 -12.03 -26.74
C LEU A 5 5.93 -11.14 -26.98
N SER A 6 5.86 -9.84 -26.64
CA SER A 6 7.02 -8.94 -26.66
C SER A 6 8.04 -9.29 -25.58
N GLU A 7 7.60 -9.66 -24.38
CA GLU A 7 8.45 -10.11 -23.27
C GLU A 7 9.15 -11.44 -23.62
N ALA A 8 8.39 -12.41 -24.13
CA ALA A 8 8.96 -13.68 -24.61
C ALA A 8 9.94 -13.49 -25.78
N GLY A 9 9.70 -12.52 -26.67
CA GLY A 9 10.57 -12.23 -27.80
C GLY A 9 12.00 -11.80 -27.40
N HIS A 10 12.15 -11.05 -26.31
CA HIS A 10 13.47 -10.69 -25.76
C HIS A 10 14.13 -11.85 -25.01
N PHE A 11 13.33 -12.77 -24.49
CA PHE A 11 13.74 -13.82 -23.56
C PHE A 11 14.17 -15.13 -24.26
N MET A 12 13.63 -15.40 -25.45
CA MET A 12 13.88 -16.63 -26.23
C MET A 12 15.35 -16.94 -26.54
N HIS A 13 16.20 -15.91 -26.66
CA HIS A 13 17.57 -16.06 -27.15
C HIS A 13 18.63 -15.87 -26.06
N LEU A 14 18.23 -15.61 -24.81
CA LEU A 14 19.15 -15.42 -23.70
C LEU A 14 19.62 -16.77 -23.16
N ASN A 15 20.93 -16.96 -23.13
CA ASN A 15 21.55 -18.16 -22.61
C ASN A 15 22.82 -17.81 -21.84
N HIS A 16 22.71 -17.79 -20.51
CA HIS A 16 23.79 -17.49 -19.60
C HIS A 16 23.50 -18.15 -18.24
N PRO A 17 24.50 -18.68 -17.52
CA PRO A 17 24.30 -19.37 -16.24
C PRO A 17 23.55 -18.51 -15.21
N ASN A 18 23.79 -17.19 -15.24
CA ASN A 18 23.17 -16.22 -14.32
C ASN A 18 21.91 -15.53 -14.86
N ILE A 19 21.27 -16.08 -15.90
CA ILE A 19 19.97 -15.64 -16.39
C ILE A 19 19.00 -16.81 -16.27
N VAL A 20 17.77 -16.56 -15.81
CA VAL A 20 16.76 -17.61 -15.72
C VAL A 20 16.39 -18.10 -17.12
N ARG A 21 16.42 -19.40 -17.35
CA ARG A 21 16.20 -20.00 -18.66
C ARG A 21 14.71 -20.01 -19.02
N PHE A 22 14.37 -19.41 -20.15
CA PHE A 22 13.07 -19.55 -20.79
C PHE A 22 12.87 -20.98 -21.28
N LEU A 23 11.71 -21.58 -20.98
CA LEU A 23 11.34 -22.91 -21.45
C LEU A 23 10.22 -22.85 -22.51
N GLY A 24 9.33 -21.87 -22.42
CA GLY A 24 8.26 -21.69 -23.40
C GLY A 24 7.13 -20.78 -22.91
N ILE A 25 6.12 -20.61 -23.74
CA ILE A 25 4.84 -19.98 -23.37
C ILE A 25 3.78 -21.08 -23.37
N CYS A 26 2.92 -21.08 -22.35
CA CYS A 26 1.68 -21.85 -22.37
C CYS A 26 0.48 -20.92 -22.14
N SER A 27 -0.73 -21.42 -22.37
CA SER A 27 -1.96 -20.68 -22.12
C SER A 27 -2.94 -21.56 -21.37
N ASP A 28 -3.58 -21.01 -20.35
CA ASP A 28 -4.70 -21.66 -19.65
C ASP A 28 -5.82 -20.64 -19.38
N GLN A 29 -6.79 -21.01 -18.53
CA GLN A 29 -7.95 -20.18 -18.17
C GLN A 29 -7.56 -18.87 -17.46
N ARG A 30 -6.32 -18.75 -16.98
CA ARG A 30 -5.75 -17.56 -16.31
C ARG A 30 -5.05 -16.61 -17.29
N GLY A 31 -4.89 -17.03 -18.55
CA GLY A 31 -4.24 -16.25 -19.61
C GLY A 31 -2.97 -16.91 -20.15
N LEU A 32 -2.09 -16.10 -20.75
CA LEU A 32 -0.77 -16.54 -21.23
C LEU A 32 0.22 -16.59 -20.07
N LEU A 33 0.97 -17.66 -19.97
CA LEU A 33 1.94 -17.95 -18.93
C LEU A 33 3.33 -18.13 -19.56
N ILE A 34 4.34 -17.48 -18.98
CA ILE A 34 5.75 -17.70 -19.30
C ILE A 34 6.26 -18.84 -18.42
N VAL A 35 6.82 -19.87 -19.04
CA VAL A 35 7.40 -21.03 -18.35
C VAL A 35 8.92 -20.87 -18.31
N THR A 36 9.50 -20.88 -17.12
CA THR A 36 10.94 -20.78 -16.89
C THR A 36 11.48 -21.99 -16.13
N GLU A 37 12.80 -22.14 -16.06
CA GLU A 37 13.40 -23.07 -15.12
C GLU A 37 12.99 -22.75 -13.66
N LEU A 38 12.85 -23.79 -12.83
CA LEU A 38 12.55 -23.64 -11.42
C LEU A 38 13.83 -23.31 -10.64
N CYS A 39 13.81 -22.22 -9.88
CA CYS A 39 14.88 -21.83 -8.98
C CYS A 39 14.48 -22.16 -7.54
N GLU A 40 14.85 -23.35 -7.06
CA GLU A 40 14.41 -23.92 -5.77
C GLU A 40 14.81 -23.10 -4.54
N GLY A 41 15.87 -22.28 -4.65
CA GLY A 41 16.34 -21.42 -3.57
C GLY A 41 15.51 -20.15 -3.35
N GLY A 42 14.46 -19.93 -4.15
CA GLY A 42 13.60 -18.75 -4.07
C GLY A 42 14.31 -17.46 -4.48
N SER A 43 13.81 -16.31 -4.04
CA SER A 43 14.44 -15.02 -4.34
C SER A 43 15.61 -14.70 -3.40
N LEU A 44 16.57 -13.92 -3.89
CA LEU A 44 17.67 -13.39 -3.10
C LEU A 44 17.15 -12.53 -1.95
N ALA A 45 16.04 -11.80 -2.13
CA ALA A 45 15.36 -11.07 -1.05
C ALA A 45 14.98 -12.00 0.12
N SER A 46 14.27 -13.09 -0.18
CA SER A 46 13.88 -14.08 0.84
C SER A 46 15.07 -14.79 1.47
N TYR A 47 16.14 -15.02 0.69
CA TYR A 47 17.36 -15.63 1.19
C TYR A 47 18.12 -14.69 2.15
N LEU A 48 18.32 -13.43 1.76
CA LEU A 48 18.98 -12.41 2.56
C LEU A 48 18.23 -12.13 3.88
N ALA A 49 16.90 -12.12 3.87
CA ALA A 49 16.10 -11.93 5.07
C ALA A 49 16.34 -13.02 6.14
N LYS A 50 16.71 -14.24 5.71
CA LYS A 50 16.94 -15.39 6.59
C LYS A 50 18.41 -15.60 6.96
N HIS A 51 19.34 -15.15 6.13
CA HIS A 51 20.77 -15.53 6.23
C HIS A 51 21.74 -14.34 6.32
N LYS A 52 21.27 -13.09 6.48
CA LYS A 52 22.16 -11.95 6.75
C LYS A 52 22.74 -12.07 8.19
N PRO A 53 24.05 -11.81 8.39
CA PRO A 53 25.06 -11.47 7.39
C PRO A 53 25.63 -12.70 6.67
N LEU A 54 25.81 -12.63 5.35
CA LEU A 54 26.39 -13.71 4.54
C LEU A 54 27.88 -13.94 4.84
N SER A 55 28.41 -15.12 4.55
CA SER A 55 29.87 -15.38 4.59
C SER A 55 30.61 -14.58 3.50
N PRO A 56 31.88 -14.18 3.71
CA PRO A 56 32.65 -13.45 2.70
C PRO A 56 32.70 -14.13 1.32
N GLU A 57 32.77 -15.47 1.31
CA GLU A 57 32.79 -16.30 0.11
C GLU A 57 31.47 -16.19 -0.65
N LEU A 58 30.34 -16.27 0.05
CA LEU A 58 29.02 -16.11 -0.55
C LEU A 58 28.78 -14.67 -1.04
N ARG A 59 29.26 -13.66 -0.30
CA ARG A 59 29.19 -12.25 -0.75
C ARG A 59 29.91 -12.07 -2.08
N GLY A 60 31.15 -12.56 -2.17
CA GLY A 60 31.94 -12.49 -3.40
C GLY A 60 31.31 -13.28 -4.55
N LYS A 61 30.78 -14.48 -4.25
CA LYS A 61 30.06 -15.31 -5.23
C LYS A 61 28.84 -14.58 -5.80
N PHE A 62 27.93 -14.10 -4.94
CA PHE A 62 26.72 -13.42 -5.37
C PHE A 62 27.02 -12.11 -6.10
N ALA A 63 27.92 -11.29 -5.56
CA ALA A 63 28.32 -10.04 -6.21
C ALA A 63 28.83 -10.27 -7.64
N ARG A 64 29.68 -11.30 -7.82
CA ARG A 64 30.22 -11.68 -9.12
C ARG A 64 29.13 -12.17 -10.08
N GLU A 65 28.33 -13.16 -9.66
CA GLU A 65 27.29 -13.77 -10.49
C GLU A 65 26.23 -12.77 -10.95
N ILE A 66 25.85 -11.83 -10.08
CA ILE A 66 24.92 -10.76 -10.44
C ILE A 66 25.56 -9.82 -11.47
N CYS A 67 26.81 -9.39 -11.25
CA CYS A 67 27.50 -8.51 -12.19
C CYS A 67 27.70 -9.17 -13.57
N GLU A 68 28.05 -10.46 -13.61
CA GLU A 68 28.20 -11.24 -14.84
C GLU A 68 26.87 -11.35 -15.60
N GLY A 69 25.76 -11.62 -14.89
CA GLY A 69 24.42 -11.61 -15.49
C GLY A 69 24.03 -10.25 -16.08
N VAL A 70 24.24 -9.16 -15.33
CA VAL A 70 23.93 -7.79 -15.81
C VAL A 70 24.83 -7.41 -17.00
N GLN A 71 26.12 -7.74 -16.94
CA GLN A 71 27.06 -7.53 -18.04
C GLN A 71 26.58 -8.25 -19.31
N TYR A 72 26.14 -9.50 -19.19
CA TYR A 72 25.60 -10.25 -20.32
C TYR A 72 24.37 -9.58 -20.93
N LEU A 73 23.40 -9.15 -20.11
CA LEU A 73 22.20 -8.44 -20.60
C LEU A 73 22.56 -7.16 -21.35
N HIS A 74 23.46 -6.36 -20.79
CA HIS A 74 23.90 -5.11 -21.41
C HIS A 74 24.64 -5.36 -22.74
N ARG A 75 25.45 -6.42 -22.83
CA ARG A 75 26.10 -6.85 -24.09
C ARG A 75 25.09 -7.30 -25.15
N MET A 76 23.97 -7.90 -24.74
CA MET A 76 22.85 -8.26 -25.62
C MET A 76 21.96 -7.05 -25.97
N GLY A 77 22.31 -5.84 -25.49
CA GLY A 77 21.54 -4.62 -25.75
C GLY A 77 20.21 -4.54 -25.00
N ILE A 78 20.08 -5.28 -23.89
CA ILE A 78 18.89 -5.35 -23.03
C ILE A 78 19.14 -4.57 -21.75
N ILE A 79 18.18 -3.71 -21.38
CA ILE A 79 18.16 -2.98 -20.10
C ILE A 79 17.02 -3.57 -19.27
N HIS A 80 17.30 -3.96 -18.02
CA HIS A 80 16.34 -4.68 -17.18
C HIS A 80 15.30 -3.78 -16.51
N ARG A 81 15.73 -2.64 -15.94
CA ARG A 81 14.90 -1.56 -15.37
C ARG A 81 14.16 -1.84 -14.05
N ASP A 82 14.17 -3.07 -13.54
CA ASP A 82 13.62 -3.42 -12.21
C ASP A 82 14.51 -4.44 -11.50
N LEU A 83 15.83 -4.24 -11.56
CA LEU A 83 16.76 -5.05 -10.77
C LEU A 83 16.55 -4.77 -9.28
N LYS A 84 16.22 -5.83 -8.55
CA LYS A 84 16.09 -5.84 -7.08
C LYS A 84 16.33 -7.25 -6.57
N PRO A 85 16.62 -7.46 -5.28
CA PRO A 85 16.82 -8.81 -4.74
C PRO A 85 15.61 -9.75 -4.93
N GLY A 86 14.40 -9.21 -5.08
CA GLY A 86 13.20 -9.99 -5.40
C GLY A 86 13.21 -10.63 -6.80
N ASN A 87 13.91 -10.01 -7.75
CA ASN A 87 13.98 -10.44 -9.15
C ASN A 87 15.28 -11.22 -9.46
N LEU A 88 16.06 -11.52 -8.43
CA LEU A 88 17.22 -12.41 -8.49
C LEU A 88 16.83 -13.72 -7.81
N LEU A 89 16.75 -14.81 -8.57
CA LEU A 89 16.39 -16.13 -8.06
C LEU A 89 17.64 -16.97 -7.79
N LEU A 90 17.54 -17.94 -6.89
CA LEU A 90 18.61 -18.85 -6.54
C LEU A 90 18.29 -20.25 -7.08
N GLY A 91 19.08 -20.68 -8.07
CA GLY A 91 19.01 -22.02 -8.64
C GLY A 91 19.74 -23.07 -7.78
N GLU A 92 19.91 -24.26 -8.36
CA GLU A 92 20.70 -25.34 -7.75
C GLU A 92 22.10 -24.85 -7.34
N GLY A 93 22.56 -25.25 -6.15
CA GLY A 93 23.87 -24.83 -5.63
C GLY A 93 23.98 -23.34 -5.30
N LEU A 94 22.86 -22.63 -5.09
CA LEU A 94 22.79 -21.19 -4.83
C LEU A 94 23.44 -20.36 -5.94
N VAL A 95 23.20 -20.73 -7.19
CA VAL A 95 23.61 -19.93 -8.36
C VAL A 95 22.58 -18.83 -8.56
N VAL A 96 23.02 -17.57 -8.63
CA VAL A 96 22.13 -16.42 -8.83
C VAL A 96 21.71 -16.33 -10.29
N LYS A 97 20.40 -16.19 -10.53
CA LYS A 97 19.77 -16.08 -11.85
C LYS A 97 18.86 -14.86 -11.90
N ILE A 98 19.11 -13.95 -12.84
CA ILE A 98 18.27 -12.78 -13.08
C ILE A 98 16.95 -13.22 -13.76
N SER A 99 15.83 -12.69 -13.27
CA SER A 99 14.46 -13.06 -13.67
C SER A 99 13.55 -11.83 -13.75
N ASP A 100 12.29 -12.03 -14.13
CA ASP A 100 11.25 -10.99 -14.23
C ASP A 100 11.58 -9.89 -15.27
N PHE A 101 11.35 -10.23 -16.54
CA PHE A 101 11.71 -9.40 -17.69
C PHE A 101 10.56 -8.46 -18.16
N GLY A 102 9.47 -8.37 -17.41
CA GLY A 102 8.25 -7.64 -17.79
C GLY A 102 8.44 -6.13 -18.03
N MET A 103 9.56 -5.57 -17.59
CA MET A 103 9.93 -4.15 -17.77
C MET A 103 11.09 -3.93 -18.76
N THR A 104 11.61 -4.97 -19.40
CA THR A 104 12.83 -4.88 -20.22
C THR A 104 12.62 -4.18 -21.56
N ARG A 105 13.67 -3.49 -22.05
CA ARG A 105 13.67 -2.85 -23.37
C ARG A 105 14.97 -3.04 -24.15
N ASN A 106 14.84 -3.07 -25.48
CA ASN A 106 15.96 -3.07 -26.43
C ASN A 106 16.46 -1.63 -26.67
N THR A 107 17.78 -1.45 -26.61
CA THR A 107 18.49 -0.19 -26.86
C THR A 107 18.24 0.44 -28.26
N GLN A 108 17.79 -0.33 -29.26
CA GLN A 108 17.61 0.15 -30.64
C GLN A 108 16.25 0.82 -30.94
N ARG A 109 15.30 0.85 -30.00
CA ARG A 109 13.98 1.48 -30.20
C ARG A 109 13.77 2.66 -29.23
N THR A 110 13.92 3.88 -29.74
CA THR A 110 13.53 5.11 -29.03
C THR A 110 12.01 5.33 -29.16
N THR A 111 11.22 4.82 -28.22
CA THR A 111 9.81 5.19 -28.07
C THR A 111 9.54 5.82 -26.70
N LYS A 112 9.10 7.08 -26.75
CA LYS A 112 8.63 7.88 -25.60
C LYS A 112 7.29 7.32 -25.12
N THR A 113 7.29 6.49 -24.08
CA THR A 113 6.08 6.06 -23.37
C THR A 113 6.27 6.19 -21.87
N SER A 114 5.23 6.70 -21.21
CA SER A 114 5.21 7.42 -19.94
C SER A 114 4.93 6.58 -18.67
N THR A 115 4.95 5.25 -18.75
CA THR A 115 4.78 4.39 -17.56
C THR A 115 6.12 4.14 -16.87
N ARG A 116 6.52 5.06 -15.99
CA ARG A 116 7.67 4.92 -15.08
C ARG A 116 7.31 3.94 -13.93
N GLY A 117 7.24 2.65 -14.25
CA GLY A 117 7.07 1.57 -13.27
C GLY A 117 8.41 1.07 -12.71
N GLY A 118 8.36 0.47 -11.51
CA GLY A 118 9.47 -0.22 -10.84
C GLY A 118 9.58 0.13 -9.34
N THR A 119 10.52 -0.50 -8.65
CA THR A 119 10.63 -0.38 -7.18
C THR A 119 11.41 0.87 -6.78
N HIS A 120 10.72 1.91 -6.28
CA HIS A 120 11.28 3.25 -5.98
C HIS A 120 12.64 3.25 -5.24
N ALA A 121 12.85 2.32 -4.32
CA ALA A 121 14.09 2.17 -3.55
C ALA A 121 15.34 1.93 -4.42
N TYR A 122 15.20 1.24 -5.55
CA TYR A 122 16.33 0.85 -6.41
C TYR A 122 16.46 1.74 -7.67
N MET A 123 15.69 2.83 -7.76
CA MET A 123 15.68 3.71 -8.91
C MET A 123 16.67 4.86 -8.79
N GLY A 124 17.42 5.10 -9.86
CA GLY A 124 18.29 6.27 -10.00
C GLY A 124 17.52 7.57 -10.29
N PRO A 125 18.18 8.74 -10.18
CA PRO A 125 17.56 10.05 -10.36
C PRO A 125 16.89 10.24 -11.74
N GLU A 126 17.42 9.62 -12.80
CA GLU A 126 16.87 9.68 -14.16
C GLU A 126 15.50 8.99 -14.31
N ALA A 127 15.14 8.11 -13.36
CA ALA A 127 13.80 7.55 -13.31
C ALA A 127 12.73 8.59 -12.91
N TYR A 128 13.15 9.68 -12.28
CA TYR A 128 12.28 10.72 -11.72
C TYR A 128 12.40 12.06 -12.46
N ASP A 129 13.59 12.41 -12.94
CA ASP A 129 13.86 13.67 -13.65
C ASP A 129 14.12 13.43 -15.14
N GLU A 130 13.16 13.82 -15.99
CA GLU A 130 13.27 13.71 -17.47
C GLU A 130 14.45 14.52 -18.04
N LYS A 131 14.97 15.51 -17.30
CA LYS A 131 16.13 16.31 -17.74
C LYS A 131 17.43 15.53 -17.73
N LEU A 132 17.49 14.42 -17.01
CA LEU A 132 18.68 13.55 -16.91
C LEU A 132 18.78 12.51 -18.04
N GLY A 133 17.80 12.49 -18.95
CA GLY A 133 17.78 11.63 -20.14
C GLY A 133 16.94 10.37 -19.97
N ASP A 134 16.96 9.52 -21.00
CA ASP A 134 16.24 8.24 -21.02
C ASP A 134 16.88 7.20 -20.08
N LEU A 135 16.11 6.21 -19.64
CA LEU A 135 16.62 5.06 -18.90
C LEU A 135 17.59 4.24 -19.76
N THR A 136 18.84 4.13 -19.32
CA THR A 136 19.94 3.43 -20.01
C THR A 136 20.46 2.25 -19.19
N ALA A 137 21.47 1.53 -19.70
CA ALA A 137 22.21 0.52 -18.94
C ALA A 137 22.73 1.05 -17.59
N ALA A 138 23.06 2.34 -17.49
CA ALA A 138 23.49 2.98 -16.25
C ALA A 138 22.41 3.02 -15.16
N SER A 139 21.13 2.91 -15.52
CA SER A 139 20.02 2.81 -14.57
C SER A 139 20.06 1.48 -13.82
N ASP A 140 20.35 0.38 -14.51
CA ASP A 140 20.56 -0.93 -13.89
C ASP A 140 21.77 -0.93 -12.94
N ILE A 141 22.81 -0.13 -13.24
CA ILE A 141 24.00 0.00 -12.38
C ILE A 141 23.65 0.66 -11.05
N TRP A 142 22.74 1.64 -11.02
CA TRP A 142 22.27 2.22 -9.76
C TRP A 142 21.57 1.15 -8.90
N SER A 143 20.67 0.39 -9.50
CA SER A 143 19.96 -0.71 -8.83
C SER A 143 20.93 -1.77 -8.32
N LEU A 144 21.95 -2.11 -9.12
CA LEU A 144 23.03 -3.03 -8.76
C LEU A 144 23.82 -2.55 -7.54
N GLY A 145 24.11 -1.26 -7.42
CA GLY A 145 24.73 -0.69 -6.21
C GLY A 145 23.91 -0.95 -4.94
N GLY A 146 22.59 -0.85 -5.03
CA GLY A 146 21.67 -1.15 -3.93
C GLY A 146 21.71 -2.62 -3.54
N ILE A 147 21.63 -3.52 -4.52
CA ILE A 147 21.71 -4.97 -4.32
C ILE A 147 23.06 -5.36 -3.69
N LEU A 148 24.17 -4.82 -4.16
CA LEU A 148 25.50 -5.10 -3.61
C LEU A 148 25.62 -4.62 -2.16
N THR A 149 25.05 -3.47 -1.83
CA THR A 149 25.00 -2.96 -0.46
C THR A 149 24.36 -3.98 0.48
N GLU A 150 23.24 -4.57 0.06
CA GLU A 150 22.53 -5.58 0.83
C GLU A 150 23.25 -6.92 0.91
N VAL A 151 23.82 -7.41 -0.21
CA VAL A 151 24.63 -8.63 -0.23
C VAL A 151 25.78 -8.51 0.78
N HIS A 152 26.37 -7.33 0.90
CA HIS A 152 27.44 -7.05 1.85
C HIS A 152 26.97 -6.81 3.30
N GLY A 153 25.69 -6.97 3.60
CA GLY A 153 25.11 -6.89 4.93
C GLY A 153 24.53 -5.52 5.31
N GLY A 154 24.46 -4.58 4.36
CA GLY A 154 23.80 -3.30 4.56
C GLY A 154 22.26 -3.39 4.55
N PRO A 155 21.58 -2.33 5.00
CA PRO A 155 20.14 -2.22 4.88
C PRO A 155 19.71 -2.07 3.41
N PRO A 156 18.45 -2.39 3.08
CA PRO A 156 17.87 -2.04 1.78
C PRO A 156 18.04 -0.55 1.46
N PRO A 157 18.20 -0.16 0.19
CA PRO A 157 18.28 1.24 -0.21
C PRO A 157 17.06 2.03 0.28
N PHE A 158 17.29 3.10 1.03
CA PHE A 158 16.24 3.97 1.56
C PHE A 158 15.15 3.23 2.38
N ASP A 159 15.55 2.20 3.13
CA ASP A 159 14.66 1.35 3.92
C ASP A 159 13.62 2.13 4.74
N GLY A 160 12.37 1.63 4.73
CA GLY A 160 11.23 2.24 5.42
C GLY A 160 10.74 3.60 4.90
N LYS A 161 11.35 4.18 3.85
CA LYS A 161 10.91 5.48 3.31
C LYS A 161 9.83 5.33 2.23
N PRO A 162 8.79 6.18 2.22
CA PRO A 162 7.80 6.17 1.15
C PRO A 162 8.40 6.70 -0.16
N GLY A 163 7.91 6.21 -1.31
CA GLY A 163 8.47 6.50 -2.65
C GLY A 163 8.64 7.99 -2.97
N VAL A 164 7.69 8.85 -2.55
CA VAL A 164 7.78 10.30 -2.73
C VAL A 164 8.96 10.91 -1.97
N ARG A 165 9.26 10.42 -0.75
CA ARG A 165 10.41 10.87 0.03
C ARG A 165 11.72 10.38 -0.58
N ILE A 166 11.74 9.17 -1.13
CA ILE A 166 12.91 8.64 -1.87
C ILE A 166 13.19 9.51 -3.09
N MET A 167 12.16 9.88 -3.87
CA MET A 167 12.29 10.80 -4.99
C MET A 167 12.90 12.15 -4.54
N THR A 168 12.37 12.78 -3.49
CA THR A 168 12.96 14.04 -2.97
C THR A 168 14.41 13.86 -2.54
N ASP A 169 14.72 12.78 -1.81
CA ASP A 169 16.08 12.51 -1.33
C ASP A 169 17.06 12.28 -2.49
N VAL A 170 16.69 11.50 -3.49
CA VAL A 170 17.53 11.17 -4.65
C VAL A 170 17.67 12.36 -5.60
N VAL A 171 16.57 13.02 -5.97
CA VAL A 171 16.56 14.05 -7.03
C VAL A 171 16.94 15.43 -6.49
N VAL A 172 16.31 15.86 -5.38
CA VAL A 172 16.46 17.21 -4.84
C VAL A 172 17.64 17.30 -3.88
N ASN A 173 17.71 16.38 -2.91
CA ASN A 173 18.76 16.38 -1.90
C ASN A 173 20.05 15.69 -2.36
N LYS A 174 20.03 15.03 -3.54
CA LYS A 174 21.16 14.29 -4.13
C LYS A 174 21.78 13.28 -3.15
N LYS A 175 20.96 12.66 -2.30
CA LYS A 175 21.38 11.63 -1.36
C LYS A 175 21.52 10.29 -2.07
N ILE A 176 22.54 9.55 -1.66
CA ILE A 176 22.76 8.15 -2.09
C ILE A 176 22.30 7.19 -0.98
N PRO A 177 22.04 5.91 -1.31
CA PRO A 177 21.81 4.87 -0.32
C PRO A 177 22.96 4.78 0.70
N GLU A 178 22.63 4.36 1.92
CA GLU A 178 23.63 4.17 2.98
C GLU A 178 24.53 2.98 2.65
N VAL A 179 25.83 3.24 2.47
CA VAL A 179 26.83 2.20 2.23
C VAL A 179 27.57 1.93 3.55
N PRO A 180 27.53 0.70 4.11
CA PRO A 180 28.13 0.41 5.40
C PRO A 180 29.60 0.82 5.48
N THR A 181 29.97 1.49 6.57
CA THR A 181 31.35 1.93 6.85
C THR A 181 32.26 0.80 7.29
N THR A 182 31.68 -0.36 7.63
CA THR A 182 32.39 -1.59 8.03
C THR A 182 33.01 -2.35 6.86
N LEU A 183 32.70 -1.99 5.60
CA LEU A 183 33.28 -2.62 4.41
C LEU A 183 34.68 -2.11 4.13
N SER A 184 35.49 -2.92 3.44
CA SER A 184 36.80 -2.47 2.97
C SER A 184 36.67 -1.23 2.09
N GLU A 185 37.64 -0.33 2.18
CA GLU A 185 37.61 0.97 1.49
C GLU A 185 37.39 0.81 -0.02
N HIS A 186 37.99 -0.23 -0.61
CA HIS A 186 37.85 -0.52 -2.03
C HIS A 186 36.42 -0.92 -2.41
N VAL A 187 35.80 -1.83 -1.66
CA VAL A 187 34.41 -2.27 -1.89
C VAL A 187 33.44 -1.10 -1.67
N GLN A 188 33.67 -0.27 -0.65
CA GLN A 188 32.85 0.91 -0.41
C GLN A 188 32.93 1.90 -1.58
N LYS A 189 34.15 2.17 -2.10
CA LYS A 189 34.35 3.03 -3.26
C LYS A 189 33.68 2.48 -4.52
N ALA A 190 33.74 1.16 -4.73
CA ALA A 190 33.09 0.50 -5.85
C ALA A 190 31.56 0.68 -5.80
N ILE A 191 30.94 0.35 -4.67
CA ILE A 191 29.48 0.50 -4.48
C ILE A 191 29.06 1.97 -4.61
N LYS A 192 29.78 2.91 -3.98
CA LYS A 192 29.47 4.35 -4.08
C LYS A 192 29.55 4.87 -5.53
N SER A 193 30.44 4.31 -6.36
CA SER A 193 30.55 4.71 -7.77
C SER A 193 29.31 4.35 -8.60
N CYS A 194 28.51 3.36 -8.17
CA CYS A 194 27.22 3.04 -8.80
C CYS A 194 26.16 4.13 -8.59
N PHE A 195 26.30 4.95 -7.55
CA PHE A 195 25.33 5.98 -7.18
C PHE A 195 25.71 7.39 -7.68
N ALA A 196 26.54 7.48 -8.72
CA ALA A 196 26.82 8.76 -9.35
C ALA A 196 25.52 9.39 -9.89
N TYR A 197 25.31 10.68 -9.58
CA TYR A 197 24.07 11.37 -9.90
C TYR A 197 23.82 11.44 -11.41
N ASN A 198 24.86 11.77 -12.17
CA ASN A 198 24.82 11.70 -13.63
C ASN A 198 25.05 10.25 -14.09
N PRO A 199 24.13 9.64 -14.87
CA PRO A 199 24.25 8.26 -15.30
C PRO A 199 25.55 7.94 -16.07
N ALA A 200 26.10 8.89 -16.82
CA ALA A 200 27.33 8.71 -17.59
C ALA A 200 28.59 8.52 -16.72
N ASP A 201 28.54 8.91 -15.45
CA ASP A 201 29.66 8.80 -14.51
C ASP A 201 29.67 7.44 -13.78
N ARG A 202 28.66 6.60 -14.00
CA ARG A 202 28.55 5.26 -13.38
C ARG A 202 29.41 4.25 -14.15
N PRO A 203 30.05 3.29 -13.46
CA PRO A 203 30.81 2.23 -14.13
C PRO A 203 29.88 1.29 -14.90
N THR A 204 30.42 0.56 -15.87
CA THR A 204 29.74 -0.63 -16.42
C THR A 204 29.79 -1.79 -15.41
N ALA A 205 28.95 -2.82 -15.57
CA ALA A 205 29.02 -4.02 -14.75
C ALA A 205 30.41 -4.72 -14.83
N GLU A 206 31.06 -4.64 -16.00
CA GLU A 206 32.44 -5.12 -16.22
C GLU A 206 33.46 -4.34 -15.38
N GLN A 207 33.41 -3.01 -15.46
CA GLN A 207 34.27 -2.14 -14.65
C GLN A 207 34.00 -2.29 -13.15
N LEU A 208 32.76 -2.63 -12.77
CA LEU A 208 32.40 -2.86 -11.38
C LEU A 208 33.00 -4.16 -10.83
N LEU A 209 33.07 -5.24 -11.63
CA LEU A 209 33.78 -6.47 -11.27
C LEU A 209 35.27 -6.19 -10.98
N GLU A 210 35.92 -5.41 -11.85
CA GLU A 210 37.32 -4.99 -11.66
C GLU A 210 37.49 -4.15 -10.38
N LYS A 211 36.59 -3.19 -10.15
CA LYS A 211 36.55 -2.35 -8.95
C LYS A 211 36.20 -3.10 -7.66
N LEU A 212 35.68 -4.33 -7.75
CA LEU A 212 35.45 -5.19 -6.58
C LEU A 212 36.60 -6.19 -6.37
N ARG A 213 37.60 -6.23 -7.27
CA ARG A 213 38.67 -7.26 -7.31
C ARG A 213 38.12 -8.68 -7.31
N LEU A 214 36.98 -8.90 -7.97
CA LEU A 214 36.39 -10.21 -8.10
C LEU A 214 36.95 -10.88 -9.36
N PRO A 215 37.59 -12.06 -9.25
CA PRO A 215 38.06 -12.77 -10.43
C PRO A 215 36.85 -13.22 -11.27
N PRO A 216 36.96 -13.23 -12.62
CA PRO A 216 35.92 -13.76 -13.47
C PRO A 216 35.59 -15.22 -13.09
N GLY A 217 34.32 -15.59 -13.17
CA GLY A 217 33.86 -16.95 -12.98
C GLY A 217 34.51 -17.93 -13.97
N PRO A 218 34.38 -19.25 -13.73
CA PRO A 218 34.77 -20.24 -14.71
C PRO A 218 34.07 -19.96 -16.05
N VAL A 219 34.84 -19.93 -17.14
CA VAL A 219 34.31 -19.68 -18.50
C VAL A 219 33.30 -20.76 -18.84
N TYR A 220 32.02 -20.38 -18.89
CA TYR A 220 30.95 -21.27 -19.32
C TYR A 220 30.94 -21.31 -20.85
N VAL A 221 31.45 -22.40 -21.43
CA VAL A 221 31.28 -22.69 -22.86
C VAL A 221 29.89 -23.31 -23.00
N SER A 222 28.90 -22.53 -23.43
CA SER A 222 27.55 -23.06 -23.66
C SER A 222 27.59 -24.22 -24.66
N PRO A 223 27.04 -25.40 -24.33
CA PRO A 223 26.73 -26.39 -25.35
C PRO A 223 25.73 -25.76 -26.32
N VAL A 224 26.00 -25.88 -27.63
CA VAL A 224 25.05 -25.53 -28.69
C VAL A 224 23.74 -26.27 -28.41
N PRO A 225 22.59 -25.58 -28.27
CA PRO A 225 21.31 -26.26 -28.12
C PRO A 225 21.07 -27.15 -29.33
N ALA A 226 20.79 -28.43 -29.11
CA ALA A 226 20.31 -29.30 -30.16
C ALA A 226 19.06 -28.65 -30.80
N PRO A 227 18.92 -28.68 -32.14
CA PRO A 227 17.79 -28.06 -32.80
C PRO A 227 16.50 -28.65 -32.23
N ILE A 228 15.65 -27.76 -31.69
CA ILE A 228 14.33 -28.11 -31.19
C ILE A 228 13.56 -28.62 -32.41
N SER A 229 13.27 -29.92 -32.42
CA SER A 229 12.43 -30.51 -33.47
C SER A 229 11.04 -29.85 -33.39
N PRO A 230 10.40 -29.53 -34.52
CA PRO A 230 9.05 -28.99 -34.50
C PRO A 230 8.16 -29.97 -33.72
N ILE A 231 7.46 -29.48 -32.70
CA ILE A 231 6.47 -30.29 -31.99
C ILE A 231 5.36 -30.58 -33.00
N GLY A 232 5.44 -31.79 -33.56
CA GLY A 232 4.45 -32.32 -34.48
C GLY A 232 3.14 -32.52 -33.74
N VAL A 233 2.12 -31.80 -34.18
CA VAL A 233 0.73 -32.13 -33.92
C VAL A 233 0.47 -33.50 -34.54
N SER A 234 0.12 -34.52 -33.76
CA SER A 234 -0.42 -35.77 -34.30
C SER A 234 -1.32 -36.51 -33.30
N PRO A 235 -2.29 -37.30 -33.82
CA PRO A 235 -3.57 -37.55 -33.17
C PRO A 235 -3.64 -38.90 -32.42
N ILE A 236 -4.78 -39.07 -31.76
CA ILE A 236 -5.24 -40.17 -30.91
C ILE A 236 -5.20 -41.56 -31.58
N GLY A 237 -4.72 -42.56 -30.80
CA GLY A 237 -5.20 -43.96 -30.77
C GLY A 237 -4.16 -45.04 -31.17
N PRO A 238 -4.38 -46.34 -30.85
CA PRO A 238 -5.02 -46.97 -29.68
C PRO A 238 -4.08 -47.95 -28.93
N SER A 239 -4.58 -48.49 -27.82
CA SER A 239 -3.95 -49.44 -26.88
C SER A 239 -3.43 -50.75 -27.50
N PRO A 240 -2.48 -51.44 -26.84
CA PRO A 240 -2.38 -52.90 -26.89
C PRO A 240 -2.53 -53.59 -25.51
N GLN A 241 -2.91 -54.86 -25.61
CA GLN A 241 -3.39 -55.77 -24.57
C GLN A 241 -2.30 -56.45 -23.73
N SER A 242 -2.79 -56.97 -22.59
CA SER A 242 -2.28 -58.00 -21.65
C SER A 242 -0.99 -58.76 -21.93
N MET A 243 -0.24 -59.03 -20.85
CA MET A 243 0.19 -60.37 -20.41
C MET A 243 0.48 -60.32 -18.91
N GLY A 244 -0.01 -61.31 -18.17
CA GLY A 244 -0.04 -61.32 -16.70
C GLY A 244 1.07 -62.09 -16.01
N SER A 245 1.02 -62.12 -14.68
CA SER A 245 1.51 -63.22 -13.86
C SER A 245 1.01 -63.11 -12.41
N THR A 246 0.51 -64.24 -11.93
CA THR A 246 -0.02 -64.64 -10.63
C THR A 246 0.97 -64.44 -9.46
N ILE A 247 0.48 -64.32 -8.20
CA ILE A 247 0.88 -65.09 -6.99
C ILE A 247 0.06 -64.64 -5.74
N THR A 248 -0.85 -65.53 -5.34
CA THR A 248 -1.33 -66.01 -4.01
C THR A 248 -1.13 -65.24 -2.68
N GLY A 249 -2.20 -65.17 -1.86
CA GLY A 249 -2.19 -65.13 -0.38
C GLY A 249 -3.46 -64.54 0.29
N PRO A 250 -4.01 -65.05 1.43
CA PRO A 250 -5.46 -65.21 1.68
C PRO A 250 -6.00 -64.45 2.95
N PRO A 251 -7.20 -64.75 3.54
CA PRO A 251 -8.55 -64.43 3.04
C PRO A 251 -9.50 -63.73 4.07
N SER A 252 -10.53 -63.07 3.53
CA SER A 252 -11.94 -63.00 4.00
C SER A 252 -12.32 -62.54 5.43
N THR A 253 -13.18 -61.50 5.50
CA THR A 253 -14.43 -61.56 6.30
C THR A 253 -15.59 -60.99 5.47
N VAL A 254 -16.66 -61.77 5.36
CA VAL A 254 -17.84 -61.53 4.51
C VAL A 254 -18.95 -60.85 5.33
N LYS A 255 -19.63 -59.86 4.74
CA LYS A 255 -20.94 -59.33 5.15
C LYS A 255 -21.96 -59.53 3.99
N PRO A 256 -23.28 -59.61 4.30
CA PRO A 256 -24.31 -60.29 3.50
C PRO A 256 -24.72 -59.53 2.22
N PRO A 257 -25.50 -60.14 1.29
CA PRO A 257 -25.52 -59.75 -0.12
C PRO A 257 -26.33 -58.47 -0.36
N GLY A 258 -25.63 -57.37 -0.52
CA GLY A 258 -26.16 -56.15 -1.12
C GLY A 258 -26.08 -56.23 -2.64
N VAL A 259 -27.06 -55.62 -3.32
CA VAL A 259 -27.11 -55.35 -4.76
C VAL A 259 -25.70 -55.15 -5.33
N PHE A 260 -25.29 -55.94 -6.33
CA PHE A 260 -24.02 -55.78 -7.03
C PHE A 260 -23.96 -54.39 -7.69
N ARG A 261 -23.48 -53.39 -6.96
CA ARG A 261 -23.16 -52.06 -7.48
C ARG A 261 -21.75 -52.14 -8.07
N LYS A 262 -21.59 -51.70 -9.32
CA LYS A 262 -20.26 -51.60 -9.92
C LYS A 262 -19.50 -50.48 -9.24
N GLU A 263 -18.24 -50.72 -8.85
CA GLU A 263 -17.37 -49.63 -8.38
C GLU A 263 -17.22 -48.57 -9.49
N PRO A 264 -17.32 -47.27 -9.16
CA PRO A 264 -17.14 -46.19 -10.13
C PRO A 264 -15.77 -46.25 -10.79
N GLN A 265 -15.72 -46.28 -12.13
CA GLN A 265 -14.47 -46.10 -12.86
C GLN A 265 -14.21 -44.61 -13.12
N GLN A 266 -12.97 -44.25 -13.43
CA GLN A 266 -12.59 -42.85 -13.74
C GLN A 266 -13.49 -42.22 -14.82
N LYS A 267 -13.83 -42.99 -15.86
CA LYS A 267 -14.75 -42.55 -16.93
C LYS A 267 -16.16 -42.27 -16.40
N ASP A 268 -16.63 -43.04 -15.41
CA ASP A 268 -17.95 -42.86 -14.81
C ASP A 268 -17.98 -41.57 -13.97
N ILE A 269 -16.89 -41.27 -13.25
CA ILE A 269 -16.73 -40.03 -12.49
C ILE A 269 -16.71 -38.81 -13.43
N GLU A 270 -15.98 -38.89 -14.54
CA GLU A 270 -15.94 -37.83 -15.56
C GLU A 270 -17.30 -37.63 -16.25
N THR A 271 -18.00 -38.73 -16.54
CA THR A 271 -19.36 -38.69 -17.11
C THR A 271 -20.33 -38.05 -16.13
N MET A 272 -20.25 -38.40 -14.84
CA MET A 272 -21.06 -37.81 -13.77
C MET A 272 -20.80 -36.31 -13.62
N SER A 273 -19.54 -35.89 -13.57
CA SER A 273 -19.17 -34.46 -13.50
C SER A 273 -19.67 -33.68 -14.72
N THR A 274 -19.55 -34.26 -15.92
CA THR A 274 -20.03 -33.63 -17.16
C THR A 274 -21.55 -33.52 -17.19
N ALA A 275 -22.28 -34.57 -16.80
CA ALA A 275 -23.73 -34.56 -16.68
C ALA A 275 -24.20 -33.52 -15.64
N ALA A 276 -23.49 -33.42 -14.51
CA ALA A 276 -23.79 -32.43 -13.48
C ALA A 276 -23.58 -30.99 -13.96
N LYS A 277 -22.51 -30.71 -14.71
CA LYS A 277 -22.28 -29.40 -15.35
C LYS A 277 -23.36 -29.06 -16.38
N ALA A 278 -23.81 -30.07 -17.13
CA ALA A 278 -24.84 -29.90 -18.16
C ALA A 278 -26.26 -29.78 -17.58
N GLY A 279 -26.49 -30.18 -16.33
CA GLY A 279 -27.82 -30.21 -15.71
C GLY A 279 -28.65 -31.42 -16.13
N ASP A 280 -28.00 -32.49 -16.61
CA ASP A 280 -28.68 -33.71 -17.06
C ASP A 280 -29.13 -34.56 -15.86
N VAL A 281 -30.32 -34.25 -15.37
CA VAL A 281 -30.95 -34.90 -14.23
C VAL A 281 -31.12 -36.40 -14.45
N GLU A 282 -31.48 -36.83 -15.66
CA GLU A 282 -31.78 -38.24 -15.94
C GLU A 282 -30.51 -39.08 -16.00
N THR A 283 -29.44 -38.57 -16.60
CA THR A 283 -28.13 -39.24 -16.55
C THR A 283 -27.62 -39.33 -15.10
N VAL A 284 -27.76 -38.27 -14.31
CA VAL A 284 -27.36 -38.29 -12.89
C VAL A 284 -28.17 -39.30 -12.07
N LYS A 285 -29.50 -39.37 -12.22
CA LYS A 285 -30.34 -40.39 -11.56
C LYS A 285 -29.89 -41.79 -11.92
N ARG A 286 -29.67 -42.06 -13.21
CA ARG A 286 -29.21 -43.37 -13.68
C ARG A 286 -27.86 -43.75 -13.08
N MET A 287 -26.93 -42.80 -12.96
CA MET A 287 -25.61 -43.03 -12.36
C MET A 287 -25.72 -43.34 -10.87
N ILE A 288 -26.60 -42.64 -10.14
CA ILE A 288 -26.89 -42.90 -8.73
C ILE A 288 -27.54 -44.29 -8.54
N GLU A 289 -28.44 -44.70 -9.44
CA GLU A 289 -29.04 -46.04 -9.41
C GLU A 289 -28.00 -47.15 -9.66
N LEU A 290 -27.08 -46.93 -10.61
CA LEU A 290 -26.06 -47.90 -11.01
C LEU A 290 -24.93 -48.07 -9.97
N HIS A 291 -24.44 -46.97 -9.41
CA HIS A 291 -23.27 -46.94 -8.54
C HIS A 291 -23.61 -46.70 -7.06
N GLY A 292 -24.87 -46.34 -6.75
CA GLY A 292 -25.27 -45.89 -5.43
C GLY A 292 -24.84 -44.44 -5.15
N LYS A 293 -25.09 -43.97 -3.91
CA LYS A 293 -24.75 -42.61 -3.48
C LYS A 293 -23.25 -42.32 -3.46
N ASP A 294 -22.41 -43.35 -3.40
CA ASP A 294 -20.95 -43.22 -3.29
C ASP A 294 -20.32 -42.56 -4.53
N ILE A 295 -21.03 -42.55 -5.67
CA ILE A 295 -20.64 -41.80 -6.87
C ILE A 295 -20.61 -40.29 -6.63
N LEU A 296 -21.43 -39.78 -5.72
CA LEU A 296 -21.51 -38.36 -5.38
C LEU A 296 -20.34 -37.88 -4.51
N ASP A 297 -19.62 -38.81 -3.87
CA ASP A 297 -18.40 -38.52 -3.11
C ASP A 297 -17.14 -38.51 -3.98
N GLN A 298 -17.23 -39.04 -5.20
CA GLN A 298 -16.11 -39.09 -6.11
C GLN A 298 -15.76 -37.68 -6.62
N ARG A 299 -14.46 -37.44 -6.75
CA ARG A 299 -13.92 -36.17 -7.23
C ARG A 299 -13.44 -36.32 -8.66
N ASP A 300 -13.79 -35.35 -9.50
CA ASP A 300 -13.26 -35.27 -10.85
C ASP A 300 -11.78 -34.83 -10.89
N SER A 301 -11.23 -34.69 -12.09
CA SER A 301 -9.85 -34.25 -12.30
C SER A 301 -9.54 -32.84 -11.79
N GLN A 302 -10.55 -32.04 -11.47
CA GLN A 302 -10.44 -30.71 -10.85
C GLN A 302 -10.75 -30.76 -9.34
N SER A 303 -10.76 -31.95 -8.74
CA SER A 303 -11.08 -32.19 -7.33
C SER A 303 -12.51 -31.78 -6.91
N GLY A 304 -13.42 -31.56 -7.86
CA GLY A 304 -14.82 -31.19 -7.61
C GLY A 304 -15.74 -32.40 -7.54
N THR A 305 -16.71 -32.39 -6.63
CA THR A 305 -17.80 -33.39 -6.60
C THR A 305 -18.90 -33.00 -7.57
N ALA A 306 -19.72 -33.98 -7.98
CA ALA A 306 -20.87 -33.72 -8.87
C ALA A 306 -21.82 -32.65 -8.31
N PHE A 307 -22.00 -32.62 -6.98
CA PHE A 307 -22.83 -31.61 -6.31
C PHE A 307 -22.26 -30.19 -6.44
N LEU A 308 -20.94 -30.03 -6.24
CA LEU A 308 -20.26 -28.75 -6.45
C LEU A 308 -20.37 -28.29 -7.91
N GLN A 309 -20.22 -29.20 -8.88
CA GLN A 309 -20.36 -28.86 -10.29
C GLN A 309 -21.79 -28.42 -10.66
N GLY A 310 -22.81 -29.07 -10.10
CA GLY A 310 -24.20 -28.65 -10.25
C GLY A 310 -24.45 -27.25 -9.68
N ALA A 311 -23.82 -26.92 -8.54
CA ALA A 311 -23.89 -25.58 -7.94
C ALA A 311 -23.15 -24.51 -8.74
N ILE A 312 -21.99 -24.83 -9.31
CA ILE A 312 -21.23 -23.94 -10.22
C ILE A 312 -22.08 -23.61 -11.46
N ALA A 313 -22.76 -24.60 -12.02
CA ALA A 313 -23.58 -24.45 -13.22
C ALA A 313 -24.97 -23.86 -12.95
N GLY A 314 -25.46 -23.88 -11.70
CA GLY A 314 -26.72 -23.26 -11.28
C GLY A 314 -27.95 -24.16 -11.40
N HIS A 315 -27.78 -25.48 -11.49
CA HIS A 315 -28.87 -26.43 -11.73
C HIS A 315 -29.60 -26.82 -10.45
N CYS A 316 -30.54 -25.98 -9.99
CA CYS A 316 -31.27 -26.19 -8.72
C CYS A 316 -32.02 -27.53 -8.63
N GLU A 317 -32.76 -27.91 -9.68
CA GLU A 317 -33.49 -29.19 -9.69
C GLU A 317 -32.56 -30.41 -9.63
N LEU A 318 -31.39 -30.31 -10.26
CA LEU A 318 -30.37 -31.35 -10.16
C LEU A 318 -29.85 -31.50 -8.74
N LEU A 319 -29.57 -30.37 -8.06
CA LEU A 319 -29.12 -30.37 -6.67
C LEU A 319 -30.16 -30.99 -5.74
N LYS A 320 -31.45 -30.74 -5.96
CA LYS A 320 -32.55 -31.37 -5.20
C LYS A 320 -32.52 -32.89 -5.32
N VAL A 321 -32.40 -33.40 -6.54
CA VAL A 321 -32.31 -34.85 -6.79
C VAL A 321 -31.09 -35.47 -6.10
N MET A 322 -29.93 -34.81 -6.14
CA MET A 322 -28.72 -35.28 -5.44
C MET A 322 -28.88 -35.23 -3.90
N TYR A 323 -29.53 -34.19 -3.38
CA TYR A 323 -29.82 -34.03 -1.95
C TYR A 323 -30.77 -35.12 -1.45
N ASP A 324 -31.86 -35.39 -2.17
CA ASP A 324 -32.83 -36.42 -1.81
C ASP A 324 -32.20 -37.83 -1.82
N ALA A 325 -31.24 -38.06 -2.74
CA ALA A 325 -30.55 -39.34 -2.85
C ALA A 325 -29.45 -39.55 -1.78
N TYR A 326 -28.74 -38.48 -1.38
CA TYR A 326 -27.57 -38.57 -0.49
C TYR A 326 -27.89 -38.21 0.97
N GLY A 327 -28.77 -37.24 1.18
CA GLY A 327 -29.12 -36.65 2.47
C GLY A 327 -28.31 -35.38 2.83
N PRO A 328 -28.55 -34.81 4.02
CA PRO A 328 -28.03 -33.49 4.43
C PRO A 328 -26.50 -33.36 4.41
N SER A 329 -25.77 -34.46 4.61
CA SER A 329 -24.31 -34.45 4.61
C SER A 329 -23.69 -34.08 3.26
N ILE A 330 -24.46 -34.09 2.16
CA ILE A 330 -23.97 -33.62 0.86
C ILE A 330 -23.59 -32.13 0.88
N LEU A 331 -24.22 -31.34 1.75
CA LEU A 331 -23.98 -29.90 1.87
C LEU A 331 -22.62 -29.57 2.51
N GLU A 332 -22.05 -30.52 3.25
CA GLU A 332 -20.73 -30.40 3.89
C GLU A 332 -19.59 -30.71 2.92
N GLN A 333 -19.89 -31.22 1.72
CA GLN A 333 -18.87 -31.45 0.70
C GLN A 333 -18.18 -30.14 0.32
N ALA A 334 -16.85 -30.16 0.34
CA ALA A 334 -16.00 -29.05 -0.01
C ALA A 334 -14.87 -29.48 -0.95
N ASP A 335 -14.39 -28.56 -1.76
CA ASP A 335 -13.18 -28.74 -2.56
C ASP A 335 -11.89 -28.59 -1.74
N SER A 336 -10.73 -28.62 -2.41
CA SER A 336 -9.42 -28.42 -1.79
C SER A 336 -9.21 -27.02 -1.19
N ALA A 337 -10.00 -26.03 -1.62
CA ALA A 337 -10.02 -24.67 -1.10
C ALA A 337 -11.06 -24.49 0.03
N GLY A 338 -11.70 -25.57 0.48
CA GLY A 338 -12.74 -25.52 1.51
C GLY A 338 -14.05 -24.89 1.01
N GLN A 339 -14.21 -24.67 -0.29
CA GLN A 339 -15.41 -24.07 -0.85
C GLN A 339 -16.52 -25.12 -0.98
N ARG A 340 -17.65 -24.81 -0.33
CA ARG A 340 -18.92 -25.55 -0.44
C ARG A 340 -19.80 -25.02 -1.57
N ALA A 341 -20.84 -25.76 -1.92
CA ALA A 341 -21.80 -25.41 -2.97
C ALA A 341 -22.34 -23.96 -2.88
N ILE A 342 -22.63 -23.49 -1.67
CA ILE A 342 -23.15 -22.12 -1.45
C ILE A 342 -22.15 -21.02 -1.86
N HIS A 343 -20.84 -21.25 -1.74
CA HIS A 343 -19.82 -20.27 -2.17
C HIS A 343 -19.83 -20.11 -3.69
N TYR A 344 -19.86 -21.23 -4.42
CA TYR A 344 -19.94 -21.24 -5.88
C TYR A 344 -21.25 -20.64 -6.39
N ALA A 345 -22.38 -21.05 -5.82
CA ALA A 345 -23.68 -20.49 -6.16
C ALA A 345 -23.71 -18.96 -5.94
N ALA A 346 -23.12 -18.49 -4.84
CA ALA A 346 -23.02 -17.06 -4.54
C ALA A 346 -22.09 -16.31 -5.50
N PHE A 347 -20.92 -16.87 -5.82
CA PHE A 347 -19.95 -16.30 -6.76
C PHE A 347 -20.53 -16.16 -8.18
N HIS A 348 -21.26 -17.17 -8.66
CA HIS A 348 -21.85 -17.15 -10.00
C HIS A 348 -23.17 -16.38 -10.09
N GLY A 349 -23.85 -16.18 -8.96
CA GLY A 349 -25.11 -15.42 -8.88
C GLY A 349 -26.36 -16.27 -9.03
N HIS A 350 -26.28 -17.57 -8.71
CA HIS A 350 -27.38 -18.52 -8.86
C HIS A 350 -28.36 -18.41 -7.69
N LEU A 351 -29.16 -17.35 -7.68
CA LEU A 351 -30.09 -17.03 -6.59
C LEU A 351 -30.99 -18.22 -6.17
N PRO A 352 -31.63 -18.97 -7.08
CA PRO A 352 -32.46 -20.11 -6.68
C PRO A 352 -31.68 -21.23 -5.98
N VAL A 353 -30.41 -21.41 -6.33
CA VAL A 353 -29.55 -22.41 -5.67
C VAL A 353 -29.16 -21.93 -4.27
N VAL A 354 -28.80 -20.65 -4.11
CA VAL A 354 -28.47 -20.08 -2.79
C VAL A 354 -29.68 -20.17 -1.86
N GLU A 355 -30.85 -19.80 -2.35
CA GLU A 355 -32.10 -19.90 -1.56
C GLU A 355 -32.38 -21.35 -1.15
N GLN A 356 -32.31 -22.29 -2.09
CA GLN A 356 -32.56 -23.70 -1.79
C GLN A 356 -31.57 -24.29 -0.78
N ILE A 357 -30.29 -23.93 -0.87
CA ILE A 357 -29.28 -24.40 0.10
C ILE A 357 -29.57 -23.87 1.50
N LEU A 358 -29.98 -22.61 1.63
CA LEU A 358 -30.32 -22.01 2.93
C LEU A 358 -31.64 -22.55 3.50
N GLU A 359 -32.55 -23.01 2.65
CA GLU A 359 -33.74 -23.75 3.09
C GLU A 359 -33.38 -25.11 3.68
N TRP A 360 -32.42 -25.82 3.10
CA TRP A 360 -31.93 -27.08 3.66
C TRP A 360 -31.10 -26.89 4.92
N SER A 361 -30.29 -25.83 4.98
CA SER A 361 -29.50 -25.50 6.17
C SER A 361 -29.19 -24.00 6.23
N ALA A 362 -29.85 -23.31 7.16
CA ALA A 362 -29.65 -21.87 7.39
C ALA A 362 -28.24 -21.55 7.92
N ASP A 363 -27.58 -22.48 8.61
CA ASP A 363 -26.24 -22.30 9.20
C ASP A 363 -25.16 -22.10 8.12
N LEU A 364 -25.41 -22.53 6.89
CA LEU A 364 -24.47 -22.35 5.77
C LEU A 364 -24.31 -20.89 5.34
N ILE A 365 -25.14 -19.97 5.86
CA ILE A 365 -24.99 -18.54 5.61
C ILE A 365 -23.62 -18.00 6.09
N ASP A 366 -23.07 -18.61 7.16
CA ASP A 366 -21.78 -18.27 7.76
C ASP A 366 -20.67 -19.29 7.41
N ALA A 367 -20.90 -20.17 6.43
CA ALA A 367 -19.92 -21.14 5.98
C ALA A 367 -18.59 -20.46 5.60
N ARG A 368 -17.47 -21.10 5.91
CA ARG A 368 -16.13 -20.55 5.68
C ARG A 368 -15.35 -21.40 4.69
N SER A 369 -14.76 -20.76 3.69
CA SER A 369 -13.70 -21.37 2.87
C SER A 369 -12.37 -21.44 3.63
N ARG A 370 -11.33 -22.01 3.02
CA ARG A 370 -10.00 -22.13 3.63
C ARG A 370 -9.31 -20.79 3.92
N MET A 371 -9.64 -19.75 3.16
CA MET A 371 -9.19 -18.37 3.43
C MET A 371 -10.12 -17.63 4.42
N ASN A 372 -11.05 -18.37 5.04
CA ASN A 372 -12.05 -17.85 5.95
C ASN A 372 -13.04 -16.86 5.31
N ASP A 373 -13.21 -16.93 3.98
CA ASP A 373 -14.20 -16.13 3.26
C ASP A 373 -15.61 -16.74 3.32
N THR A 374 -16.64 -15.90 3.43
CA THR A 374 -18.07 -16.29 3.51
C THR A 374 -18.79 -16.24 2.17
N PRO A 375 -19.95 -16.92 1.99
CA PRO A 375 -20.72 -16.84 0.75
C PRO A 375 -21.13 -15.41 0.38
N PHE A 376 -21.40 -14.57 1.39
CA PHE A 376 -21.67 -13.14 1.19
C PHE A 376 -20.48 -12.41 0.55
N GLN A 377 -19.25 -12.68 1.02
CA GLN A 377 -18.05 -12.10 0.45
C GLN A 377 -17.76 -12.60 -0.98
N TYR A 378 -18.10 -13.85 -1.34
CA TYR A 378 -18.03 -14.35 -2.72
C TYR A 378 -19.05 -13.66 -3.64
N ALA A 379 -20.29 -13.44 -3.18
CA ALA A 379 -21.28 -12.66 -3.94
C ALA A 379 -20.78 -11.23 -4.20
N VAL A 380 -20.16 -10.60 -3.19
CA VAL A 380 -19.58 -9.26 -3.30
C VAL A 380 -18.41 -9.21 -4.28
N LEU A 381 -17.48 -10.17 -4.20
CA LEU A 381 -16.31 -10.28 -5.10
C LEU A 381 -16.74 -10.31 -6.57
N SER A 382 -17.81 -11.03 -6.88
CA SER A 382 -18.38 -11.15 -8.22
C SER A 382 -19.43 -10.09 -8.58
N GLY A 383 -19.79 -9.20 -7.65
CA GLY A 383 -20.80 -8.16 -7.85
C GLY A 383 -22.22 -8.69 -8.06
N LYS A 384 -22.59 -9.81 -7.43
CA LYS A 384 -23.91 -10.45 -7.56
C LYS A 384 -24.91 -9.84 -6.60
N ILE A 385 -25.48 -8.70 -7.00
CA ILE A 385 -26.33 -7.85 -6.16
C ILE A 385 -27.55 -8.57 -5.59
N ASP A 386 -28.25 -9.36 -6.39
CA ASP A 386 -29.47 -10.04 -5.91
C ASP A 386 -29.16 -11.11 -4.86
N VAL A 387 -28.05 -11.84 -5.02
CA VAL A 387 -27.56 -12.78 -4.02
C VAL A 387 -27.13 -12.05 -2.75
N MET A 388 -26.45 -10.90 -2.87
CA MET A 388 -26.10 -10.08 -1.71
C MET A 388 -27.37 -9.67 -0.94
N ARG A 389 -28.43 -9.23 -1.63
CA ARG A 389 -29.70 -8.86 -1.01
C ARG A 389 -30.37 -10.04 -0.32
N LEU A 390 -30.40 -11.20 -0.98
CA LEU A 390 -30.94 -12.43 -0.40
C LEU A 390 -30.22 -12.81 0.90
N LEU A 391 -28.89 -12.88 0.87
CA LEU A 391 -28.08 -13.24 2.04
C LEU A 391 -28.25 -12.22 3.17
N TYR A 392 -28.24 -10.93 2.88
CA TYR A 392 -28.50 -9.88 3.86
C TYR A 392 -29.89 -9.99 4.50
N ASN A 393 -30.91 -10.31 3.71
CA ASN A 393 -32.29 -10.45 4.18
C ASN A 393 -32.52 -11.73 4.99
N LYS A 394 -31.86 -12.85 4.61
CA LYS A 394 -31.89 -14.12 5.36
C LYS A 394 -31.06 -14.07 6.65
N THR A 395 -30.13 -13.12 6.76
CA THR A 395 -29.41 -12.85 8.01
C THR A 395 -30.32 -12.18 9.02
N ALA A 396 -30.35 -12.70 10.25
CA ALA A 396 -31.10 -12.12 11.36
C ALA A 396 -30.71 -10.64 11.57
N GLU A 397 -31.69 -9.80 11.90
CA GLU A 397 -31.51 -8.34 11.89
C GLU A 397 -30.39 -7.89 12.84
N GLU A 398 -30.28 -8.53 14.00
CA GLU A 398 -29.23 -8.30 15.00
C GLU A 398 -27.82 -8.68 14.52
N LYS A 399 -27.71 -9.64 13.57
CA LYS A 399 -26.43 -10.11 13.02
C LYS A 399 -26.00 -9.40 11.73
N ARG A 400 -26.85 -8.57 11.13
CA ARG A 400 -26.53 -7.86 9.87
C ARG A 400 -25.31 -6.95 9.99
N LYS A 401 -25.09 -6.35 11.15
CA LYS A 401 -23.88 -5.55 11.42
C LYS A 401 -22.63 -6.42 11.40
N GLU A 402 -22.68 -7.56 12.08
CA GLU A 402 -21.59 -8.55 12.12
C GLU A 402 -21.26 -9.05 10.71
N LEU A 403 -22.28 -9.39 9.91
CA LEU A 403 -22.12 -9.82 8.51
C LEU A 403 -21.27 -8.83 7.68
N LEU A 404 -21.50 -7.52 7.82
CA LEU A 404 -20.80 -6.51 7.03
C LEU A 404 -19.33 -6.33 7.45
N ILE A 405 -19.03 -6.53 8.75
CA ILE A 405 -17.68 -6.36 9.30
C ILE A 405 -16.88 -7.67 9.34
N GLN A 406 -17.46 -8.81 8.96
CA GLN A 406 -16.77 -10.09 8.90
C GLN A 406 -15.47 -9.98 8.08
N GLN A 407 -14.40 -10.48 8.68
CA GLN A 407 -13.05 -10.49 8.12
C GLN A 407 -12.63 -11.92 7.77
N ASN A 408 -11.88 -12.02 6.68
CA ASN A 408 -11.18 -13.24 6.30
C ASN A 408 -9.78 -13.29 6.94
N ASP A 409 -8.94 -14.28 6.61
CA ASP A 409 -7.62 -14.43 7.22
C ASP A 409 -6.64 -13.28 6.88
N GLU A 410 -6.90 -12.54 5.81
CA GLU A 410 -6.17 -11.32 5.45
C GLU A 410 -6.79 -10.05 6.08
N HIS A 411 -7.77 -10.21 6.98
CA HIS A 411 -8.52 -9.12 7.58
C HIS A 411 -9.32 -8.27 6.58
N ASN A 412 -9.57 -8.79 5.36
CA ASN A 412 -10.38 -8.13 4.36
C ASN A 412 -11.87 -8.31 4.65
N THR A 413 -12.62 -7.21 4.65
CA THR A 413 -14.10 -7.21 4.72
C THR A 413 -14.73 -7.33 3.32
N ALA A 414 -16.05 -7.47 3.26
CA ALA A 414 -16.80 -7.39 2.01
C ALA A 414 -16.46 -6.10 1.21
N LEU A 415 -16.35 -4.95 1.88
CA LEU A 415 -16.04 -3.69 1.22
C LEU A 415 -14.62 -3.68 0.61
N HIS A 416 -13.63 -4.30 1.27
CA HIS A 416 -12.29 -4.46 0.69
C HIS A 416 -12.36 -5.22 -0.63
N LYS A 417 -13.06 -6.36 -0.67
CA LYS A 417 -13.22 -7.16 -1.90
C LYS A 417 -13.94 -6.39 -3.00
N ALA A 418 -15.00 -5.67 -2.65
CA ALA A 418 -15.75 -4.84 -3.60
C ALA A 418 -14.86 -3.74 -4.20
N ALA A 419 -14.00 -3.13 -3.38
CA ALA A 419 -13.07 -2.09 -3.81
C ALA A 419 -11.97 -2.63 -4.74
N VAL A 420 -11.32 -3.73 -4.36
CA VAL A 420 -10.28 -4.39 -5.17
C VAL A 420 -10.85 -4.82 -6.52
N MET A 421 -12.06 -5.39 -6.56
CA MET A 421 -12.69 -5.88 -7.79
C MET A 421 -13.40 -4.78 -8.60
N GLY A 422 -13.41 -3.52 -8.13
CA GLY A 422 -14.06 -2.41 -8.82
C GLY A 422 -15.60 -2.53 -8.92
N ARG A 423 -16.26 -3.17 -7.95
CA ARG A 423 -17.71 -3.45 -7.99
C ARG A 423 -18.53 -2.26 -7.48
N LEU A 424 -18.73 -1.23 -8.31
CA LEU A 424 -19.41 0.01 -7.92
C LEU A 424 -20.79 -0.19 -7.28
N GLU A 425 -21.66 -0.99 -7.87
CA GLU A 425 -23.01 -1.21 -7.32
C GLU A 425 -22.97 -1.99 -6.01
N ALA A 426 -22.03 -2.93 -5.85
CA ALA A 426 -21.82 -3.63 -4.58
C ALA A 426 -21.31 -2.65 -3.50
N VAL A 427 -20.39 -1.74 -3.85
CA VAL A 427 -19.90 -0.68 -2.96
C VAL A 427 -21.06 0.22 -2.52
N LYS A 428 -21.86 0.74 -3.46
CA LYS A 428 -23.02 1.58 -3.13
C LYS A 428 -24.01 0.86 -2.21
N LEU A 429 -24.28 -0.42 -2.48
CA LEU A 429 -25.20 -1.21 -1.68
C LEU A 429 -24.64 -1.50 -0.28
N LEU A 430 -23.37 -1.86 -0.17
CA LEU A 430 -22.67 -2.03 1.11
C LEU A 430 -22.66 -0.73 1.91
N LEU A 431 -22.42 0.43 1.27
CA LEU A 431 -22.49 1.75 1.89
C LEU A 431 -23.92 2.24 2.17
N GLN A 432 -24.93 1.60 1.59
CA GLN A 432 -26.33 1.87 1.91
C GLN A 432 -26.76 1.06 3.13
N TRP A 433 -26.31 -0.19 3.24
CA TRP A 433 -26.57 -1.05 4.39
C TRP A 433 -25.70 -0.70 5.58
N ALA A 434 -24.47 -0.27 5.32
CA ALA A 434 -23.69 0.52 6.24
C ALA A 434 -24.30 1.93 6.30
N ASP A 435 -25.30 2.12 7.14
CA ASP A 435 -25.68 3.47 7.57
C ASP A 435 -24.45 4.14 8.25
N LEU A 436 -24.62 5.32 8.86
CA LEU A 436 -23.65 5.97 9.78
C LEU A 436 -23.16 5.07 10.93
N THR A 437 -23.54 3.81 10.95
CA THR A 437 -23.33 2.83 11.99
C THR A 437 -22.49 1.65 11.48
N VAL A 438 -21.65 1.81 10.44
CA VAL A 438 -20.60 0.80 10.18
C VAL A 438 -19.33 1.46 9.64
N SER A 439 -18.21 1.26 10.34
CA SER A 439 -16.88 1.80 10.01
C SER A 439 -16.20 1.08 8.83
N LEU A 440 -16.98 0.59 7.84
CA LEU A 440 -16.45 -0.27 6.76
C LEU A 440 -15.31 0.40 6.00
N LEU A 441 -15.40 1.72 5.79
CA LEU A 441 -14.45 2.52 5.03
C LEU A 441 -13.05 2.54 5.63
N TYR A 442 -12.93 2.28 6.93
CA TYR A 442 -11.70 2.53 7.69
C TYR A 442 -11.13 1.30 8.36
N ILE A 443 -11.83 0.15 8.28
CA ILE A 443 -11.26 -1.12 8.70
C ILE A 443 -10.02 -1.36 7.84
N LYS A 444 -8.90 -1.67 8.48
CA LYS A 444 -7.66 -2.02 7.79
C LYS A 444 -7.47 -3.53 7.74
N ASN A 445 -6.91 -3.99 6.63
CA ASN A 445 -6.50 -5.37 6.46
C ASN A 445 -5.08 -5.62 7.03
N VAL A 446 -4.54 -6.83 6.86
CA VAL A 446 -3.19 -7.20 7.36
C VAL A 446 -2.06 -6.37 6.75
N LEU A 447 -2.30 -5.68 5.63
CA LEU A 447 -1.35 -4.80 4.95
C LEU A 447 -1.49 -3.33 5.39
N ASP A 448 -2.26 -3.06 6.45
CA ASP A 448 -2.60 -1.71 6.91
C ASP A 448 -3.33 -0.88 5.83
N LYS A 449 -4.07 -1.55 4.92
CA LYS A 449 -4.83 -0.90 3.85
C LYS A 449 -6.32 -0.88 4.15
N THR A 450 -6.96 0.25 3.92
CA THR A 450 -8.42 0.41 3.93
C THR A 450 -9.03 -0.02 2.59
N PRO A 451 -10.37 -0.25 2.49
CA PRO A 451 -11.00 -0.47 1.19
C PRO A 451 -10.74 0.65 0.19
N MET A 452 -10.63 1.89 0.66
CA MET A 452 -10.37 3.05 -0.19
C MET A 452 -8.96 3.02 -0.79
N ASP A 453 -7.97 2.53 -0.05
CA ASP A 453 -6.60 2.33 -0.55
C ASP A 453 -6.53 1.25 -1.63
N LEU A 454 -7.45 0.29 -1.59
CA LEU A 454 -7.52 -0.83 -2.51
C LEU A 454 -8.41 -0.58 -3.74
N ALA A 455 -9.08 0.58 -3.80
CA ALA A 455 -10.00 0.91 -4.89
C ALA A 455 -9.25 1.03 -6.23
N GLN A 456 -9.56 0.12 -7.17
CA GLN A 456 -8.92 0.14 -8.50
C GLN A 456 -9.48 1.21 -9.45
N ASN A 457 -10.76 1.60 -9.30
CA ASN A 457 -11.42 2.59 -10.15
C ASN A 457 -11.81 3.84 -9.33
N MET A 458 -11.60 5.01 -9.94
CA MET A 458 -12.04 6.32 -9.45
C MET A 458 -13.52 6.37 -9.09
N ASP A 459 -14.42 5.70 -9.81
CA ASP A 459 -15.86 5.75 -9.48
C ASP A 459 -16.15 5.12 -8.11
N VAL A 460 -15.50 3.99 -7.82
CA VAL A 460 -15.60 3.28 -6.54
C VAL A 460 -14.99 4.12 -5.42
N ARG A 461 -13.83 4.72 -5.68
CA ARG A 461 -13.17 5.63 -4.75
C ARG A 461 -14.05 6.84 -4.42
N ASN A 462 -14.59 7.51 -5.45
CA ASN A 462 -15.45 8.68 -5.31
C ASN A 462 -16.74 8.36 -4.53
N ALA A 463 -17.33 7.17 -4.74
CA ALA A 463 -18.52 6.74 -3.99
C ALA A 463 -18.22 6.57 -2.49
N MET A 464 -17.07 5.97 -2.16
CA MET A 464 -16.60 5.81 -0.79
C MET A 464 -16.22 7.15 -0.15
N GLU A 465 -15.50 8.02 -0.86
CA GLU A 465 -15.13 9.37 -0.41
C GLU A 465 -16.37 10.22 -0.14
N SER A 466 -17.36 10.19 -1.04
CA SER A 466 -18.63 10.91 -0.87
C SER A 466 -19.39 10.45 0.37
N GLN A 467 -19.34 9.16 0.71
CA GLN A 467 -19.94 8.65 1.94
C GLN A 467 -19.15 9.11 3.18
N ALA A 468 -17.83 8.97 3.18
CA ALA A 468 -16.96 9.45 4.26
C ALA A 468 -17.22 10.92 4.60
N GLN A 469 -17.32 11.75 3.57
CA GLN A 469 -17.53 13.20 3.69
C GLN A 469 -18.90 13.54 4.28
N ARG A 470 -19.95 12.78 3.90
CA ARG A 470 -21.28 12.89 4.51
C ARG A 470 -21.26 12.50 5.98
N ASP A 471 -20.53 11.44 6.33
CA ASP A 471 -20.42 10.99 7.72
C ASP A 471 -19.76 12.09 8.56
N ILE A 472 -18.59 12.57 8.14
CA ILE A 472 -17.86 13.66 8.82
C ILE A 472 -18.72 14.91 8.97
N GLY A 473 -19.39 15.35 7.90
CA GLY A 473 -20.26 16.53 7.94
C GLY A 473 -21.39 16.42 8.98
N ARG A 474 -21.93 15.22 9.22
CA ARG A 474 -22.96 15.00 10.25
C ARG A 474 -22.41 15.12 11.66
N ILE A 475 -21.19 14.68 11.95
CA ILE A 475 -20.57 14.89 13.28
C ILE A 475 -20.22 16.34 13.49
N VAL A 476 -19.67 17.00 12.47
CA VAL A 476 -19.38 18.45 12.55
C VAL A 476 -20.66 19.21 12.88
N ALA A 477 -21.75 18.94 12.16
CA ALA A 477 -23.06 19.52 12.45
C ALA A 477 -23.56 19.19 13.88
N ALA A 478 -23.31 17.97 14.38
CA ALA A 478 -23.64 17.60 15.74
C ALA A 478 -22.81 18.34 16.79
N ILE A 479 -21.52 18.62 16.52
CA ILE A 479 -20.62 19.37 17.41
C ILE A 479 -20.99 20.85 17.43
N THR A 480 -21.34 21.41 16.28
CA THR A 480 -21.68 22.84 16.13
C THR A 480 -23.14 23.14 16.43
N SER A 481 -23.95 22.14 16.80
CA SER A 481 -25.37 22.34 17.12
C SER A 481 -25.56 23.27 18.34
N ASP A 482 -26.72 23.90 18.41
CA ASP A 482 -27.13 24.72 19.55
C ASP A 482 -27.67 23.88 20.73
N GLU A 483 -27.48 22.55 20.69
CA GLU A 483 -27.90 21.67 21.76
C GLU A 483 -27.07 21.87 23.03
N SER A 484 -27.60 21.34 24.14
CA SER A 484 -26.88 21.30 25.41
C SER A 484 -25.51 20.65 25.23
N GLU A 485 -24.52 21.11 25.99
CA GLU A 485 -23.17 20.53 25.95
C GLU A 485 -23.19 19.01 26.18
N ALA A 486 -23.99 18.53 27.13
CA ALA A 486 -24.19 17.11 27.36
C ALA A 486 -24.73 16.36 26.13
N GLY A 487 -25.69 16.95 25.40
CA GLY A 487 -26.23 16.37 24.17
C GLY A 487 -25.16 16.23 23.08
N ARG A 488 -24.34 17.27 22.90
CA ARG A 488 -23.23 17.27 21.94
C ARG A 488 -22.16 16.24 22.30
N LEU A 489 -21.76 16.19 23.57
CA LEU A 489 -20.78 15.22 24.04
C LEU A 489 -21.28 13.78 23.88
N ASN A 490 -22.56 13.51 24.20
CA ASN A 490 -23.14 12.18 24.04
C ASN A 490 -23.15 11.73 22.58
N LYS A 491 -23.46 12.63 21.64
CA LYS A 491 -23.38 12.32 20.20
C LYS A 491 -21.95 11.99 19.76
N VAL A 492 -20.96 12.77 20.19
CA VAL A 492 -19.55 12.52 19.87
C VAL A 492 -19.06 11.20 20.47
N LYS A 493 -19.37 10.94 21.75
CA LYS A 493 -19.00 9.69 22.44
C LYS A 493 -19.61 8.47 21.78
N ASN A 494 -20.94 8.47 21.60
CA ASN A 494 -21.63 7.38 20.94
C ASN A 494 -21.06 7.11 19.55
N TRP A 495 -20.67 8.17 18.84
CA TRP A 495 -20.05 8.01 17.54
C TRP A 495 -18.64 7.38 17.64
N ILE A 496 -17.76 7.88 18.51
CA ILE A 496 -16.40 7.30 18.65
C ILE A 496 -16.45 5.87 19.21
N ASP A 497 -17.27 5.61 20.23
CA ASP A 497 -17.49 4.27 20.81
C ASP A 497 -17.96 3.29 19.74
N PHE A 498 -18.85 3.75 18.87
CA PHE A 498 -19.42 2.94 17.81
C PHE A 498 -18.43 2.70 16.67
N HIS A 499 -17.68 3.72 16.24
CA HIS A 499 -16.78 3.64 15.08
C HIS A 499 -15.39 3.15 15.40
N GLY A 500 -14.96 3.20 16.66
CA GLY A 500 -13.57 2.95 17.07
C GLY A 500 -12.70 4.20 16.98
N LYS A 501 -11.58 4.19 17.70
CA LYS A 501 -10.66 5.35 17.85
C LYS A 501 -10.00 5.78 16.55
N HIS A 502 -9.84 4.89 15.57
CA HIS A 502 -9.22 5.19 14.28
C HIS A 502 -9.97 6.27 13.49
N ILE A 503 -11.24 6.52 13.83
CA ILE A 503 -12.03 7.57 13.20
C ILE A 503 -11.49 8.97 13.48
N LEU A 504 -10.75 9.15 14.58
CA LEU A 504 -10.07 10.41 14.90
C LEU A 504 -8.95 10.71 13.90
N GLU A 505 -8.47 9.68 13.18
CA GLU A 505 -7.39 9.80 12.21
C GLU A 505 -7.89 10.13 10.80
N VAL A 506 -9.20 10.10 10.56
CA VAL A 506 -9.78 10.27 9.24
C VAL A 506 -9.94 11.76 8.91
N PRO A 507 -9.36 12.24 7.78
CA PRO A 507 -9.53 13.60 7.32
C PRO A 507 -10.83 13.81 6.53
N ASP A 508 -11.33 15.04 6.55
CA ASP A 508 -12.44 15.52 5.73
C ASP A 508 -12.01 15.91 4.30
N ALA A 509 -12.92 16.54 3.55
CA ALA A 509 -12.67 17.06 2.20
C ALA A 509 -11.45 17.98 2.08
N GLU A 510 -11.21 18.75 3.13
CA GLU A 510 -10.19 19.79 3.20
C GLU A 510 -8.92 19.27 3.87
N GLY A 511 -8.91 18.01 4.31
CA GLY A 511 -7.79 17.35 4.97
C GLY A 511 -7.84 17.41 6.49
N TYR A 512 -8.86 18.01 7.10
CA TYR A 512 -8.98 18.17 8.55
C TYR A 512 -9.61 16.94 9.19
N THR A 513 -8.95 16.41 10.21
CA THR A 513 -9.55 15.34 11.01
C THR A 513 -10.50 15.90 12.07
N LEU A 514 -11.34 15.03 12.66
CA LEU A 514 -12.23 15.42 13.76
C LEU A 514 -11.46 16.12 14.90
N TRP A 515 -10.21 15.70 15.13
CA TRP A 515 -9.31 16.31 16.10
C TRP A 515 -8.94 17.76 15.74
N HIS A 516 -8.59 18.03 14.49
CA HIS A 516 -8.30 19.38 14.00
C HIS A 516 -9.52 20.29 14.06
N ILE A 517 -10.70 19.77 13.67
CA ILE A 517 -11.97 20.50 13.72
C ILE A 517 -12.32 20.86 15.16
N ALA A 518 -12.22 19.90 16.09
CA ALA A 518 -12.49 20.13 17.51
C ALA A 518 -11.55 21.20 18.10
N ALA A 519 -10.25 21.17 17.74
CA ALA A 519 -9.28 22.17 18.16
C ALA A 519 -9.60 23.57 17.59
N SER A 520 -9.95 23.65 16.30
CA SER A 520 -10.34 24.91 15.66
C SER A 520 -11.58 25.52 16.32
N LEU A 521 -12.63 24.72 16.52
CA LEU A 521 -13.86 25.20 17.13
C LEU A 521 -13.63 25.67 18.57
N ALA A 522 -12.92 24.88 19.38
CA ALA A 522 -12.59 25.26 20.75
C ALA A 522 -11.77 26.57 20.78
N ALA A 523 -10.84 26.77 19.84
CA ALA A 523 -10.03 27.98 19.77
C ALA A 523 -10.84 29.22 19.33
N GLN A 524 -11.89 29.05 18.53
CA GLN A 524 -12.76 30.15 18.08
C GLN A 524 -13.81 30.55 19.11
N ASN A 525 -14.41 29.58 19.81
CA ASN A 525 -15.61 29.82 20.63
C ASN A 525 -15.45 29.45 22.12
N GLY A 526 -14.28 28.92 22.53
CA GLY A 526 -14.00 28.55 23.92
C GLY A 526 -14.78 27.33 24.42
N LYS A 527 -15.40 26.54 23.55
CA LYS A 527 -16.12 25.31 23.93
C LYS A 527 -15.17 24.12 23.99
N TYR A 528 -14.39 24.02 25.07
CA TYR A 528 -13.37 22.98 25.25
C TYR A 528 -13.89 21.56 25.44
N ALA A 529 -15.17 21.38 25.81
CA ALA A 529 -15.70 20.10 26.26
C ALA A 529 -15.52 18.96 25.25
N VAL A 530 -15.77 19.23 23.96
CA VAL A 530 -15.61 18.22 22.89
C VAL A 530 -14.13 17.85 22.71
N LEU A 531 -13.24 18.84 22.69
CA LEU A 531 -11.80 18.62 22.62
C LEU A 531 -11.30 17.77 23.81
N ASN A 532 -11.80 18.05 25.01
CA ASN A 532 -11.45 17.34 26.23
C ASN A 532 -11.91 15.89 26.20
N VAL A 533 -13.15 15.63 25.77
CA VAL A 533 -13.68 14.28 25.65
C VAL A 533 -12.89 13.48 24.62
N ILE A 534 -12.60 14.06 23.45
CA ILE A 534 -11.83 13.37 22.41
C ILE A 534 -10.46 12.95 22.95
N TYR A 535 -9.72 13.85 23.61
CA TYR A 535 -8.38 13.50 24.09
C TYR A 535 -8.38 12.62 25.34
N ASN A 536 -9.18 12.97 26.36
CA ASN A 536 -9.13 12.28 27.66
C ASN A 536 -9.76 10.88 27.60
N ASP A 537 -10.86 10.72 26.87
CA ASP A 537 -11.60 9.45 26.84
C ASP A 537 -11.06 8.53 25.72
N TYR A 538 -10.59 9.10 24.60
CA TYR A 538 -10.22 8.33 23.42
C TYR A 538 -8.79 8.51 22.93
N GLY A 539 -8.17 9.65 23.23
CA GLY A 539 -6.90 10.08 22.66
C GLY A 539 -5.72 9.16 22.98
N THR A 540 -4.72 9.22 22.11
CA THR A 540 -3.38 8.67 22.33
C THR A 540 -2.36 9.80 22.16
N PRO A 541 -1.12 9.65 22.63
CA PRO A 541 -0.09 10.66 22.43
C PRO A 541 0.16 10.98 20.94
N ALA A 542 -0.04 9.99 20.06
CA ALA A 542 0.06 10.17 18.61
C ALA A 542 -0.92 11.22 18.06
N LEU A 543 -2.10 11.37 18.70
CA LEU A 543 -3.12 12.33 18.29
C LEU A 543 -2.63 13.78 18.38
N LEU A 544 -1.80 14.10 19.37
CA LEU A 544 -1.23 15.46 19.53
C LEU A 544 -0.29 15.82 18.36
N THR A 545 0.43 14.83 17.85
CA THR A 545 1.38 14.98 16.75
C THR A 545 0.77 14.72 15.38
N GLN A 546 -0.50 14.32 15.32
CA GLN A 546 -1.18 14.05 14.07
C GLN A 546 -1.19 15.31 13.20
N GLN A 547 -0.88 15.14 11.93
CA GLN A 547 -0.84 16.20 10.93
C GLN A 547 -2.01 16.04 9.95
N ASP A 548 -2.59 17.17 9.54
CA ASP A 548 -3.55 17.24 8.44
C ASP A 548 -2.85 17.20 7.06
N ALA A 549 -3.62 17.35 5.98
CA ALA A 549 -3.09 17.37 4.61
C ALA A 549 -2.08 18.51 4.35
N LEU A 550 -2.11 19.58 5.14
CA LEU A 550 -1.17 20.70 5.09
C LEU A 550 0.00 20.53 6.08
N GLY A 551 0.12 19.38 6.73
CA GLY A 551 1.15 19.13 7.73
C GLY A 551 0.87 19.85 9.06
N GLU A 552 -0.27 20.53 9.21
CA GLU A 552 -0.61 21.26 10.42
C GLU A 552 -1.06 20.27 11.50
N THR A 553 -0.56 20.45 12.72
CA THR A 553 -1.09 19.75 13.90
C THR A 553 -2.23 20.55 14.53
N ALA A 554 -3.01 19.96 15.44
CA ALA A 554 -4.00 20.71 16.23
C ALA A 554 -3.41 21.94 16.93
N LEU A 555 -2.12 21.92 17.30
CA LEU A 555 -1.43 23.08 17.86
C LEU A 555 -1.26 24.20 16.83
N HIS A 556 -0.96 23.88 15.57
CA HIS A 556 -0.92 24.88 14.49
C HIS A 556 -2.31 25.49 14.26
N ILE A 557 -3.36 24.66 14.26
CA ILE A 557 -4.74 25.10 14.08
C ILE A 557 -5.18 26.04 15.21
N ALA A 558 -4.90 25.69 16.46
CA ALA A 558 -5.20 26.57 17.59
C ALA A 558 -4.34 27.85 17.57
N ALA A 559 -3.08 27.76 17.12
CA ALA A 559 -2.15 28.88 17.11
C ALA A 559 -2.49 29.97 16.07
N LYS A 560 -3.19 29.63 14.98
CA LYS A 560 -3.62 30.61 13.97
C LYS A 560 -4.84 31.45 14.42
N GLU A 561 -5.61 30.97 15.38
CA GLU A 561 -6.82 31.62 15.90
C GLU A 561 -6.52 32.74 16.91
N HIS A 562 -7.46 33.65 17.13
CA HIS A 562 -7.26 34.86 17.94
C HIS A 562 -7.93 34.81 19.31
N GLY A 563 -7.38 35.56 20.26
CA GLY A 563 -7.98 35.79 21.58
C GLY A 563 -7.64 34.75 22.64
N ASP A 564 -8.21 34.95 23.82
CA ASP A 564 -8.00 34.10 24.99
C ASP A 564 -8.46 32.64 24.82
N PRO A 565 -9.56 32.34 24.10
CA PRO A 565 -9.96 30.96 23.84
C PRO A 565 -8.88 30.14 23.12
N ALA A 566 -8.31 30.70 22.05
CA ALA A 566 -7.21 30.09 21.31
C ALA A 566 -5.98 29.86 22.21
N ALA A 567 -5.60 30.86 23.02
CA ALA A 567 -4.51 30.72 23.99
C ALA A 567 -4.80 29.63 25.05
N GLY A 568 -6.06 29.45 25.44
CA GLY A 568 -6.51 28.37 26.31
C GLY A 568 -6.28 26.99 25.70
N VAL A 569 -6.68 26.81 24.44
CA VAL A 569 -6.46 25.54 23.70
C VAL A 569 -4.97 25.27 23.53
N VAL A 570 -4.16 26.27 23.18
CA VAL A 570 -2.70 26.13 23.06
C VAL A 570 -2.08 25.68 24.38
N ARG A 571 -2.46 26.29 25.52
CA ARG A 571 -1.97 25.84 26.85
C ARG A 571 -2.35 24.39 27.13
N GLN A 572 -3.56 24.00 26.78
CA GLN A 572 -4.06 22.67 27.05
C GLN A 572 -3.33 21.59 26.22
N LEU A 573 -3.17 21.83 24.91
CA LEU A 573 -2.44 20.93 24.02
C LEU A 573 -0.97 20.76 24.45
N LEU A 574 -0.31 21.86 24.85
CA LEU A 574 1.05 21.81 25.39
C LEU A 574 1.12 21.08 26.73
N GLY A 575 0.13 21.28 27.60
CA GLY A 575 0.01 20.55 28.87
C GLY A 575 -0.09 19.04 28.66
N TRP A 576 -0.96 18.60 27.75
CA TRP A 576 -1.07 17.19 27.38
C TRP A 576 0.22 16.65 26.74
N GLY A 577 0.84 17.39 25.82
CA GLY A 577 2.08 16.98 25.15
C GLY A 577 3.28 16.89 26.09
N SER A 578 3.40 17.80 27.04
CA SER A 578 4.50 17.81 28.02
C SER A 578 4.49 16.59 28.92
N LEU A 579 3.33 15.97 29.15
CA LEU A 579 3.22 14.79 30.00
C LEU A 579 3.70 13.51 29.30
N VAL A 580 3.68 13.47 27.96
CA VAL A 580 3.84 12.19 27.23
C VAL A 580 4.85 12.19 26.08
N LEU A 581 5.09 13.33 25.42
CA LEU A 581 5.95 13.43 24.22
C LEU A 581 7.24 14.22 24.46
N GLY A 582 7.34 14.93 25.59
CA GLY A 582 8.36 15.93 25.84
C GLY A 582 7.97 17.31 25.26
N PRO A 583 8.42 18.41 25.88
CA PRO A 583 7.87 19.75 25.62
C PRO A 583 8.18 20.28 24.20
N LEU A 584 9.29 19.84 23.60
CA LEU A 584 9.76 20.41 22.33
C LEU A 584 9.11 19.78 21.10
N GLN A 585 8.70 18.50 21.15
CA GLN A 585 8.23 17.78 19.96
C GLN A 585 7.01 18.45 19.32
N LEU A 586 6.06 18.92 20.15
CA LEU A 586 4.86 19.59 19.67
C LEU A 586 5.13 21.04 19.25
N LEU A 587 6.02 21.74 19.96
CA LEU A 587 6.41 23.13 19.66
C LEU A 587 7.23 23.24 18.37
N ASP A 588 7.99 22.19 18.02
CA ASP A 588 8.83 22.11 16.82
C ASP A 588 8.14 21.49 15.61
N ALA A 589 6.91 20.99 15.76
CA ALA A 589 6.17 20.42 14.65
C ALA A 589 6.18 21.38 13.45
N ARG A 590 6.34 20.83 12.24
CA ARG A 590 6.52 21.57 11.00
C ARG A 590 5.40 21.23 10.04
N ASP A 591 4.73 22.25 9.52
CA ASP A 591 3.77 22.08 8.41
C ASP A 591 4.48 21.79 7.06
N ILE A 592 3.72 21.62 5.98
CA ILE A 592 4.29 21.36 4.62
C ILE A 592 5.28 22.45 4.15
N ASN A 593 5.15 23.67 4.67
CA ASN A 593 6.01 24.80 4.35
C ASN A 593 7.19 24.94 5.32
N GLY A 594 7.26 24.10 6.35
CA GLY A 594 8.25 24.16 7.42
C GLY A 594 7.97 25.18 8.51
N LYS A 595 6.75 25.73 8.61
CA LYS A 595 6.42 26.68 9.68
C LYS A 595 6.11 25.95 10.98
N THR A 596 6.54 26.53 12.10
CA THR A 596 6.07 26.14 13.45
C THR A 596 4.66 26.66 13.75
N PRO A 597 4.01 26.14 14.81
CA PRO A 597 2.85 26.80 15.41
C PRO A 597 3.14 28.26 15.77
N PHE A 598 4.34 28.58 16.26
CA PHE A 598 4.74 29.96 16.59
C PHE A 598 4.80 30.86 15.35
N MET A 599 5.36 30.37 14.24
CA MET A 599 5.36 31.11 12.97
C MET A 599 3.96 31.29 12.40
N ARG A 600 3.08 30.29 12.53
CA ARG A 600 1.67 30.41 12.13
C ARG A 600 0.98 31.51 12.94
N ALA A 601 1.12 31.50 14.26
CA ALA A 601 0.59 32.56 15.13
C ALA A 601 1.13 33.95 14.77
N ALA A 602 2.44 34.08 14.50
CA ALA A 602 3.05 35.33 14.07
C ALA A 602 2.52 35.82 12.71
N SER A 603 2.23 34.89 11.78
CA SER A 603 1.72 35.22 10.44
C SER A 603 0.27 35.71 10.45
N THR A 604 -0.57 35.19 11.36
CA THR A 604 -1.96 35.66 11.53
C THR A 604 -2.05 36.86 12.48
N GLY A 605 -1.04 37.06 13.34
CA GLY A 605 -1.06 38.10 14.38
C GLY A 605 -1.83 37.65 15.62
N ALA A 606 -1.86 36.36 15.90
CA ALA A 606 -2.49 35.76 17.07
C ALA A 606 -1.64 36.00 18.33
N ILE A 607 -1.76 37.21 18.90
CA ILE A 607 -0.91 37.69 20.00
C ILE A 607 -0.96 36.81 21.25
N GLU A 608 -2.15 36.42 21.71
CA GLU A 608 -2.28 35.62 22.94
C GLU A 608 -1.69 34.19 22.76
N PRO A 609 -1.97 33.46 21.67
CA PRO A 609 -1.23 32.24 21.34
C PRO A 609 0.28 32.41 21.24
N MET A 610 0.77 33.49 20.61
CA MET A 610 2.21 33.77 20.53
C MET A 610 2.85 33.87 21.92
N LYS A 611 2.21 34.56 22.87
CA LYS A 611 2.72 34.70 24.25
C LYS A 611 2.85 33.35 24.95
N VAL A 612 1.85 32.48 24.79
CA VAL A 612 1.89 31.13 25.37
C VAL A 612 3.00 30.30 24.72
N LEU A 613 3.05 30.24 23.39
CA LEU A 613 4.07 29.47 22.69
C LEU A 613 5.49 29.95 23.05
N TYR A 614 5.69 31.27 23.17
CA TYR A 614 6.96 31.84 23.59
C TYR A 614 7.29 31.51 25.05
N SER A 615 6.33 31.51 25.97
CA SER A 615 6.61 31.19 27.39
C SER A 615 7.06 29.76 27.60
N TRP A 616 6.65 28.83 26.73
CA TRP A 616 7.07 27.43 26.77
C TRP A 616 8.39 27.20 26.02
N ARG A 617 8.57 27.87 24.87
CA ARG A 617 9.70 27.60 23.97
C ARG A 617 10.92 28.48 24.23
N GLY A 618 10.71 29.69 24.71
CA GLY A 618 11.75 30.69 24.92
C GLY A 618 12.30 31.31 23.62
N PRO A 619 13.49 31.95 23.70
CA PRO A 619 14.11 32.69 22.60
C PRO A 619 14.33 31.87 21.32
N ASP A 620 14.53 30.56 21.45
CA ASP A 620 14.72 29.64 20.32
C ASP A 620 13.53 29.62 19.35
N ALA A 621 12.33 30.04 19.79
CA ALA A 621 11.18 30.18 18.91
C ALA A 621 11.38 31.25 17.82
N LEU A 622 12.20 32.27 18.10
CA LEU A 622 12.40 33.43 17.23
C LEU A 622 13.35 33.12 16.06
N THR A 623 14.35 32.28 16.30
CA THR A 623 15.49 32.03 15.41
C THR A 623 15.25 30.90 14.39
N GLN A 624 14.10 30.24 14.47
CA GLN A 624 13.78 29.13 13.56
C GLN A 624 13.49 29.61 12.14
N PHE A 625 13.67 28.70 11.18
CA PHE A 625 13.46 28.93 9.76
C PHE A 625 12.43 27.96 9.17
N ASP A 626 11.64 28.46 8.21
CA ASP A 626 10.79 27.63 7.36
C ASP A 626 11.56 26.93 6.22
N PHE A 627 10.91 26.02 5.50
CA PHE A 627 11.50 25.29 4.37
C PHE A 627 11.39 26.06 3.05
N MET A 628 10.36 26.90 2.88
CA MET A 628 10.08 27.56 1.61
C MET A 628 11.03 28.71 1.27
N GLY A 629 11.65 29.33 2.27
CA GLY A 629 12.52 30.46 2.00
C GLY A 629 13.42 30.85 3.15
N MET A 630 13.67 29.98 4.13
CA MET A 630 14.40 30.31 5.34
C MET A 630 13.88 31.59 6.03
N ASN A 631 12.56 31.75 6.11
CA ASN A 631 11.93 32.88 6.79
C ASN A 631 11.79 32.59 8.28
N THR A 632 12.06 33.61 9.11
CA THR A 632 11.76 33.59 10.55
C THR A 632 10.32 34.04 10.84
N ALA A 633 9.86 33.88 12.08
CA ALA A 633 8.57 34.44 12.52
C ALA A 633 8.46 35.95 12.25
N LEU A 634 9.57 36.69 12.36
CA LEU A 634 9.63 38.12 12.08
C LEU A 634 9.42 38.43 10.59
N HIS A 635 9.96 37.63 9.68
CA HIS A 635 9.71 37.78 8.25
C HIS A 635 8.23 37.60 7.92
N TRP A 636 7.59 36.56 8.49
CA TRP A 636 6.18 36.27 8.25
C TRP A 636 5.24 37.34 8.84
N ALA A 637 5.48 37.77 10.09
CA ALA A 637 4.72 38.87 10.69
C ALA A 637 4.87 40.16 9.87
N SER A 638 6.06 40.42 9.32
CA SER A 638 6.32 41.62 8.50
C SER A 638 5.64 41.54 7.13
N PHE A 639 5.71 40.38 6.47
CA PHE A 639 5.11 40.16 5.15
C PHE A 639 3.58 40.27 5.17
N TYR A 640 2.93 39.78 6.23
CA TYR A 640 1.48 39.84 6.42
C TYR A 640 1.00 41.07 7.21
N ASP A 641 1.88 42.06 7.42
CA ASP A 641 1.55 43.34 8.07
C ASP A 641 0.97 43.21 9.49
N ARG A 642 1.51 42.28 10.27
CA ARG A 642 1.07 42.04 11.67
C ARG A 642 1.85 42.94 12.62
N LEU A 643 1.54 44.24 12.62
CA LEU A 643 2.26 45.27 13.38
C LEU A 643 2.49 44.93 14.86
N GLU A 644 1.44 44.51 15.56
CA GLU A 644 1.54 44.18 16.99
C GLU A 644 2.37 42.91 17.24
N ALA A 645 2.33 41.94 16.31
CA ALA A 645 3.19 40.77 16.37
C ALA A 645 4.67 41.15 16.13
N VAL A 646 4.94 42.04 15.17
CA VAL A 646 6.30 42.58 14.92
C VAL A 646 6.84 43.28 16.17
N LYS A 647 6.06 44.19 16.77
CA LYS A 647 6.46 44.87 18.02
C LYS A 647 6.75 43.88 19.15
N LEU A 648 5.92 42.86 19.29
CA LEU A 648 6.08 41.84 20.33
C LEU A 648 7.34 41.00 20.10
N LEU A 649 7.59 40.55 18.87
CA LEU A 649 8.79 39.80 18.51
C LEU A 649 10.07 40.61 18.78
N LEU A 650 10.08 41.90 18.43
CA LEU A 650 11.21 42.80 18.69
C LEU A 650 11.47 42.95 20.20
N ARG A 651 10.41 43.10 21.01
CA ARG A 651 10.52 43.14 22.49
C ARG A 651 11.07 41.86 23.09
N TRP A 652 10.82 40.71 22.47
CA TRP A 652 11.36 39.42 22.87
C TRP A 652 12.80 39.15 22.40
N GLY A 653 13.44 40.11 21.74
CA GLY A 653 14.84 39.99 21.32
C GLY A 653 15.03 39.58 19.86
N ALA A 654 14.00 39.67 19.01
CA ALA A 654 14.16 39.50 17.56
C ALA A 654 14.89 40.68 16.88
N SER A 655 15.44 41.62 17.63
CA SER A 655 16.19 42.79 17.14
C SER A 655 17.33 42.41 16.20
N ASP A 656 18.08 41.36 16.56
CA ASP A 656 19.20 40.86 15.74
C ASP A 656 18.72 40.17 14.46
N LEU A 657 17.45 39.74 14.44
CA LEU A 657 16.82 39.09 13.29
C LEU A 657 16.33 40.09 12.24
N VAL A 658 16.28 41.39 12.55
CA VAL A 658 15.89 42.45 11.59
C VAL A 658 16.84 42.51 10.38
N ARG A 659 18.08 42.02 10.54
CA ARG A 659 19.10 41.98 9.48
C ARG A 659 19.25 40.62 8.82
N VAL A 660 18.63 39.58 9.37
CA VAL A 660 18.74 38.22 8.84
C VAL A 660 18.07 38.19 7.47
N LYS A 661 18.78 37.66 6.48
CA LYS A 661 18.27 37.49 5.12
C LYS A 661 17.68 36.09 4.99
N ASN A 662 16.51 36.03 4.39
CA ASN A 662 15.89 34.79 3.97
C ASN A 662 16.63 34.21 2.73
N GLY A 663 16.22 33.04 2.24
CA GLY A 663 16.80 32.34 1.10
C GLY A 663 16.73 33.10 -0.24
N THR A 664 15.94 34.18 -0.32
CA THR A 664 15.91 35.10 -1.47
C THR A 664 16.79 36.34 -1.27
N GLY A 665 17.54 36.41 -0.16
CA GLY A 665 18.39 37.53 0.19
C GLY A 665 17.67 38.72 0.81
N LYS A 666 16.38 38.61 1.14
CA LYS A 666 15.54 39.69 1.68
C LYS A 666 15.46 39.63 3.21
N THR A 667 15.50 40.80 3.85
CA THR A 667 15.31 40.97 5.30
C THR A 667 13.84 41.17 5.66
N PRO A 668 13.45 41.15 6.95
CA PRO A 668 12.08 41.45 7.39
C PRO A 668 11.58 42.82 6.90
N ILE A 669 12.45 43.83 6.82
CA ILE A 669 12.08 45.16 6.33
C ILE A 669 11.85 45.17 4.81
N ASP A 670 12.59 44.36 4.06
CA ASP A 670 12.43 44.24 2.60
C ASP A 670 11.12 43.55 2.22
N VAL A 671 10.66 42.60 3.04
CA VAL A 671 9.39 41.88 2.81
C VAL A 671 8.17 42.63 3.38
N ALA A 672 8.38 43.62 4.24
CA ALA A 672 7.31 44.43 4.80
C ALA A 672 6.61 45.26 3.71
N LYS A 673 5.28 45.16 3.67
CA LYS A 673 4.45 45.85 2.66
C LYS A 673 4.05 47.27 3.05
N THR A 674 3.90 47.56 4.34
CA THR A 674 3.41 48.87 4.81
C THR A 674 4.49 49.73 5.44
N CYS A 675 4.30 51.05 5.38
CA CYS A 675 5.19 52.01 6.00
C CYS A 675 5.26 51.87 7.53
N ARG A 676 4.17 51.41 8.18
CA ARG A 676 4.11 51.27 9.64
C ARG A 676 5.04 50.17 10.13
N VAL A 677 4.97 48.98 9.52
CA VAL A 677 5.88 47.87 9.87
C VAL A 677 7.31 48.18 9.47
N ARG A 678 7.54 48.80 8.30
CA ARG A 678 8.88 49.25 7.89
C ARG A 678 9.49 50.23 8.89
N TRP A 679 8.70 51.18 9.38
CA TRP A 679 9.14 52.16 10.37
C TRP A 679 9.58 51.49 11.67
N GLU A 680 8.76 50.59 12.23
CA GLU A 680 9.10 49.87 13.46
C GLU A 680 10.35 48.98 13.30
N LEU A 681 10.52 48.32 12.16
CA LEU A 681 11.74 47.55 11.90
C LEU A 681 12.96 48.47 11.76
N TRP A 682 12.80 49.62 11.10
CA TRP A 682 13.88 50.58 10.88
C TRP A 682 14.35 51.24 12.18
N THR A 683 13.44 51.58 13.09
CA THR A 683 13.80 52.15 14.40
C THR A 683 14.70 51.18 15.16
N TYR A 684 14.31 49.91 15.30
CA TYR A 684 15.12 48.89 15.96
C TYR A 684 16.45 48.59 15.23
N ASN A 685 16.45 48.64 13.89
CA ASN A 685 17.67 48.49 13.09
C ASN A 685 18.73 49.58 13.39
N LYS A 686 18.31 50.80 13.74
CA LYS A 686 19.22 51.90 14.12
C LYS A 686 19.79 51.75 15.53
N TRP A 687 19.04 51.20 16.47
CA TRP A 687 19.47 51.03 17.86
C TRP A 687 20.52 49.93 18.04
N CYS A 688 20.57 48.91 17.16
CA CYS A 688 21.59 47.85 17.19
C CYS A 688 22.98 48.25 16.63
N ARG A 689 23.29 49.54 16.43
CA ARG A 689 24.68 49.97 16.15
C ARG A 689 25.47 50.03 17.47
N PRO A 690 26.63 49.34 17.63
CA PRO A 690 27.61 49.82 18.59
C PRO A 690 28.13 51.17 18.07
N CYS A 691 28.15 52.19 18.93
CA CYS A 691 28.38 53.61 18.65
C CYS A 691 27.13 54.41 18.23
N ALA A 692 26.39 54.86 19.25
CA ALA A 692 25.75 56.17 19.23
C ALA A 692 26.83 57.28 19.22
N GLN A 693 27.48 57.50 18.09
CA GLN A 693 28.12 58.77 17.76
C GLN A 693 27.86 59.06 16.29
N THR A 694 27.44 60.29 16.02
CA THR A 694 26.95 60.85 14.74
C THR A 694 25.48 60.57 14.43
N THR A 695 24.65 61.53 14.82
CA THR A 695 23.39 61.85 14.15
C THR A 695 23.65 62.15 12.66
N PRO A 696 22.78 61.68 11.76
CA PRO A 696 22.42 62.47 10.59
C PRO A 696 20.91 62.75 10.56
N GLU A 697 20.61 63.94 10.05
CA GLU A 697 19.35 64.68 10.03
C GLU A 697 18.12 63.95 9.42
N PRO A 698 16.90 64.36 9.78
CA PRO A 698 15.64 63.74 9.39
C PRO A 698 15.12 64.19 8.01
N HIS A 699 15.99 64.34 7.01
CA HIS A 699 15.59 64.78 5.67
C HIS A 699 16.10 63.83 4.59
N LYS A 700 15.35 62.76 4.34
CA LYS A 700 15.22 62.00 3.07
C LYS A 700 14.33 60.78 3.31
N ILE A 701 13.08 61.03 3.69
CA ILE A 701 11.99 60.10 3.43
C ILE A 701 11.13 60.84 2.40
N ASP A 702 11.11 60.32 1.19
CA ASP A 702 10.20 60.81 0.15
C ASP A 702 8.79 60.33 0.52
N TRP A 703 7.93 61.28 0.86
CA TRP A 703 6.54 61.06 1.30
C TRP A 703 5.54 61.07 0.14
N THR A 704 5.97 60.99 -1.12
CA THR A 704 5.08 61.20 -2.28
C THR A 704 4.41 59.94 -2.85
N ILE A 705 4.29 58.85 -2.09
CA ILE A 705 3.37 57.76 -2.47
C ILE A 705 2.48 57.46 -1.26
N ALA A 706 1.44 58.28 -1.12
CA ALA A 706 0.25 58.01 -0.33
C ALA A 706 -0.92 57.75 -1.28
#